data_AF-A0AAD9R542-F1
#
_entry.id   AF-A0AAD9R542-F1
#
_cell.length_a   1.000
_cell.length_b   1.000
_cell.length_c   1.000
_cell.angle_alpha   90.00
_cell.angle_beta   90.00
_cell.angle_gamma   90.00
#
_symmetry.space_group_name_H-M   'P 1'
#
loop_
_entity.id
_entity.type
_entity.pdbx_description
1 polymer ?
#
loop_
_entity_poly.entity_id
_entity_poly.type
_entity_poly.pdbx_seq_one_letter_code
_entity_poly.pdbx_strand_id
1 'polypeptide(L)'
;MWSPPPKYDDLGKESRDVFGKGYGFGAVKLDVKTKSKNGVEFITSGSSNNESGKVLGSLETKYKYTDYGVTLSDKWTTDNVITTNISVEDQLAKGLKMEFDASFAPNTGKKSAKIKSAYKQDYFHGTADVDFDFAGPAVQASAVVGYEGWVAGYQAAYDTAKSKLIANNFSFGYRSSDFNIHSSVNDASRFTGAIYHKISSNLETAAQLNWASGSSSTSFQVGCKYDVDADTSIRAKVNNTSLVGLAYTQCLREGVKVTLSSQIDTKNLNQGGHKIAAMRVFWQAVGLVLVVVLWGCISAQVTPLPEEKMNVTEIINYNGYPAEEYTVTTDDGYILTIQRIPGGRQETLSAGPKPVILVQHGLLASSSNWVVNLPNESFGFILADKGFDVWLGNVRGNTYGLHHVNLSVDSDAFWNFSWDEMAKYDLPTIVNFILNKTGQPSLYYAGHSQGTLIPFAELSRNKELAQKIKAVFAMGPVAYLNHMESPLKYIADLTPEVEFLFEVFGVRDFLPSDDIIHWLATYVCKPTDLKELCSNLIFIICGFDKPQLNMMYKYKKFQMFDYGSPEKNKQHYGIDTPPQYNASAFDVPVALYWGGNDWLADPQDVQTLMKLLPKKMPDKYLAAWQHLDFIWGLDAAPLVYDDIIKRILTMENQLDVTDGGRV
;
A
#
# COMPACT_ATOMS: atom_id res chain seq x y z
N MET A 1 37.92 28.50 -1.72
CA MET A 1 36.77 29.29 -1.23
C MET A 1 36.40 28.74 0.13
N TRP A 2 36.26 29.62 1.13
CA TRP A 2 35.91 29.21 2.49
C TRP A 2 34.42 28.82 2.54
N SER A 3 34.07 27.78 3.29
CA SER A 3 32.66 27.38 3.42
C SER A 3 31.94 28.36 4.34
N PRO A 4 30.79 28.93 3.97
CA PRO A 4 30.01 29.78 4.86
C PRO A 4 29.76 29.13 6.23
N PRO A 5 29.67 29.92 7.32
CA PRO A 5 29.36 29.37 8.63
C PRO A 5 28.01 28.64 8.63
N PRO A 6 27.86 27.59 9.46
CA PRO A 6 26.60 26.89 9.60
C PRO A 6 25.61 27.76 10.40
N LYS A 7 24.32 27.43 10.36
CA LYS A 7 23.36 28.04 11.30
C LYS A 7 23.69 27.63 12.73
N TYR A 8 23.19 28.38 13.71
CA TYR A 8 23.49 28.15 15.12
C TYR A 8 23.22 26.70 15.56
N ASP A 9 22.07 26.13 15.20
CA ASP A 9 21.69 24.75 15.57
C ASP A 9 22.57 23.66 14.97
N ASP A 10 23.37 23.99 13.95
CA ASP A 10 24.30 23.08 13.29
C ASP A 10 25.73 23.20 13.85
N LEU A 11 26.00 24.15 14.76
CA LEU A 11 27.28 24.23 15.47
C LEU A 11 27.47 22.98 16.35
N GLY A 12 28.53 22.22 16.14
CA GLY A 12 28.80 20.94 16.83
C GLY A 12 27.96 19.75 16.36
N LYS A 13 27.27 19.86 15.21
CA LYS A 13 26.42 18.79 14.67
C LYS A 13 27.14 17.47 14.45
N GLU A 14 28.37 17.50 13.94
CA GLU A 14 29.12 16.27 13.64
C GLU A 14 29.43 15.47 14.90
N SER A 15 29.84 16.12 15.99
CA SER A 15 29.99 15.47 17.29
C SER A 15 28.65 14.90 17.76
N ARG A 16 27.55 15.69 17.67
CA ARG A 16 26.21 15.21 18.06
C ARG A 16 25.77 14.00 17.24
N ASP A 17 26.07 13.97 15.95
CA ASP A 17 25.73 12.87 15.05
C ASP A 17 26.48 11.58 15.43
N VAL A 18 27.74 11.66 15.87
CA VAL A 18 28.49 10.50 16.40
C VAL A 18 27.79 9.91 17.63
N PHE A 19 27.19 10.73 18.49
CA PHE A 19 26.53 10.26 19.71
C PHE A 19 25.04 9.95 19.57
N GLY A 20 24.36 10.55 18.58
CA GLY A 20 22.90 10.49 18.43
C GLY A 20 22.45 9.57 17.30
N LYS A 21 23.04 9.67 16.10
CA LYS A 21 22.56 8.93 14.93
C LYS A 21 22.84 7.43 15.09
N GLY A 22 21.84 6.62 14.77
CA GLY A 22 21.90 5.15 14.80
C GLY A 22 21.63 4.52 16.17
N TYR A 23 21.53 5.30 17.24
CA TYR A 23 21.23 4.78 18.58
C TYR A 23 19.73 4.89 18.91
N GLY A 24 18.93 3.95 18.39
CA GLY A 24 17.51 3.79 18.68
C GLY A 24 17.26 2.90 19.90
N PHE A 25 17.82 3.23 21.06
CA PHE A 25 17.67 2.38 22.24
C PHE A 25 16.21 2.26 22.66
N GLY A 26 15.71 1.03 22.77
CA GLY A 26 14.33 0.78 23.16
C GLY A 26 13.29 1.17 22.10
N ALA A 27 13.67 1.35 20.84
CA ALA A 27 12.71 1.54 19.75
C ALA A 27 13.19 0.89 18.45
N VAL A 28 12.26 0.31 17.68
CA VAL A 28 12.50 -0.16 16.31
C VAL A 28 12.06 0.94 15.36
N LYS A 29 12.92 1.37 14.43
CA LYS A 29 12.60 2.39 13.42
C LYS A 29 12.86 1.86 12.01
N LEU A 30 11.93 2.10 11.11
CA LEU A 30 12.02 1.82 9.67
C LEU A 30 11.75 3.12 8.90
N ASP A 31 12.69 3.53 8.05
CA ASP A 31 12.52 4.65 7.12
C ASP A 31 12.62 4.11 5.69
N VAL A 32 11.63 4.41 4.86
CA VAL A 32 11.59 4.08 3.42
C VAL A 32 11.49 5.38 2.65
N LYS A 33 12.46 5.63 1.78
CA LYS A 33 12.44 6.79 0.89
C LYS A 33 12.36 6.34 -0.56
N THR A 34 11.37 6.83 -1.29
CA THR A 34 11.22 6.61 -2.74
C THR A 34 11.15 7.94 -3.47
N LYS A 35 11.42 7.90 -4.78
CA LYS A 35 11.36 9.08 -5.65
C LYS A 35 10.65 8.69 -6.94
N SER A 36 9.61 9.43 -7.31
CA SER A 36 8.87 9.21 -8.56
C SER A 36 9.66 9.71 -9.77
N LYS A 37 9.21 9.29 -10.97
CA LYS A 37 9.81 9.73 -12.25
C LYS A 37 9.74 11.26 -12.45
N ASN A 38 8.69 11.92 -11.95
CA ASN A 38 8.53 13.37 -11.97
C ASN A 38 9.25 14.09 -10.80
N GLY A 39 10.06 13.37 -10.01
CA GLY A 39 10.96 13.94 -9.01
C GLY A 39 10.35 14.20 -7.63
N VAL A 40 9.10 13.80 -7.39
CA VAL A 40 8.45 13.86 -6.08
C VAL A 40 9.09 12.81 -5.15
N GLU A 41 9.50 13.23 -3.96
CA GLU A 41 10.07 12.33 -2.97
C GLU A 41 8.99 11.92 -1.97
N PHE A 42 8.83 10.62 -1.73
CA PHE A 42 7.99 10.07 -0.67
C PHE A 42 8.87 9.51 0.43
N ILE A 43 8.59 9.87 1.68
CA ILE A 43 9.30 9.41 2.86
C ILE A 43 8.27 8.80 3.80
N THR A 44 8.27 7.48 3.92
CA THR A 44 7.44 6.75 4.89
C THR A 44 8.33 6.31 6.03
N SER A 45 8.00 6.68 7.26
CA SER A 45 8.73 6.27 8.45
C SER A 45 7.80 5.64 9.48
N GLY A 46 8.17 4.51 10.03
CA GLY A 46 7.52 3.86 11.16
C GLY A 46 8.50 3.72 12.33
N SER A 47 8.02 3.91 13.56
CA SER A 47 8.78 3.61 14.76
C SER A 47 7.90 2.99 15.83
N SER A 48 8.42 1.98 16.53
CA SER A 48 7.77 1.32 17.67
C SER A 48 8.64 1.52 18.90
N ASN A 49 8.10 2.09 19.97
CA ASN A 49 8.79 2.26 21.23
C ASN A 49 8.50 1.05 22.14
N ASN A 50 9.55 0.35 22.56
CA ASN A 50 9.47 -0.88 23.35
C ASN A 50 9.09 -0.63 24.82
N GLU A 51 9.30 0.58 25.35
CA GLU A 51 8.93 0.94 26.74
C GLU A 51 7.47 1.36 26.84
N SER A 52 6.96 2.13 25.88
CA SER A 52 5.57 2.61 25.88
C SER A 52 4.59 1.76 25.07
N GLY A 53 5.10 0.86 24.20
CA GLY A 53 4.29 0.12 23.23
C GLY A 53 3.73 0.99 22.09
N LYS A 54 4.00 2.31 22.08
CA LYS A 54 3.44 3.23 21.09
C LYS A 54 4.11 3.01 19.74
N VAL A 55 3.30 2.86 18.69
CA VAL A 55 3.74 2.87 17.30
C VAL A 55 3.42 4.24 16.70
N LEU A 56 4.41 4.86 16.09
CA LEU A 56 4.34 6.15 15.41
C LEU A 56 4.71 5.97 13.96
N GLY A 57 3.81 6.33 13.05
CA GLY A 57 4.06 6.38 11.63
C GLY A 57 4.02 7.82 11.11
N SER A 58 4.72 8.09 10.03
CA SER A 58 4.48 9.27 9.21
C SER A 58 4.71 9.01 7.74
N LEU A 59 3.92 9.66 6.91
CA LEU A 59 4.08 9.76 5.48
C LEU A 59 4.39 11.23 5.14
N GLU A 60 5.49 11.48 4.47
CA GLU A 60 5.90 12.80 4.00
C GLU A 60 6.08 12.78 2.49
N THR A 61 5.42 13.72 1.81
CA THR A 61 5.53 13.93 0.37
C THR A 61 6.22 15.26 0.13
N LYS A 62 7.22 15.29 -0.75
CA LYS A 62 8.04 16.46 -1.01
C LYS A 62 8.14 16.76 -2.50
N TYR A 63 7.64 17.94 -2.87
CA TYR A 63 7.66 18.51 -4.20
C TYR A 63 8.77 19.56 -4.30
N LYS A 64 9.59 19.47 -5.35
CA LYS A 64 10.66 20.44 -5.62
C LYS A 64 10.39 21.13 -6.95
N TYR A 65 10.04 22.41 -6.88
CA TYR A 65 9.88 23.28 -8.04
C TYR A 65 11.18 24.06 -8.23
N THR A 66 12.20 23.39 -8.79
CA THR A 66 13.56 23.92 -8.90
C THR A 66 13.63 25.24 -9.67
N ASP A 67 12.78 25.41 -10.68
CA ASP A 67 12.74 26.62 -11.52
C ASP A 67 12.32 27.87 -10.75
N TYR A 68 11.63 27.69 -9.62
CA TYR A 68 11.15 28.77 -8.75
C TYR A 68 11.86 28.79 -7.40
N GLY A 69 12.84 27.91 -7.16
CA GLY A 69 13.49 27.76 -5.85
C GLY A 69 12.52 27.41 -4.72
N VAL A 70 11.37 26.81 -5.04
CA VAL A 70 10.31 26.47 -4.08
C VAL A 70 10.34 24.97 -3.79
N THR A 71 10.27 24.61 -2.51
CA THR A 71 10.03 23.24 -2.06
C THR A 71 8.81 23.22 -1.16
N LEU A 72 7.83 22.39 -1.54
CA LEU A 72 6.63 22.12 -0.76
C LEU A 72 6.76 20.72 -0.17
N SER A 73 6.47 20.55 1.11
CA SER A 73 6.35 19.22 1.72
C SER A 73 5.17 19.10 2.64
N ASP A 74 4.41 18.02 2.49
CA ASP A 74 3.27 17.68 3.33
C ASP A 74 3.58 16.40 4.09
N LYS A 75 3.42 16.45 5.42
CA LYS A 75 3.68 15.34 6.31
C LYS A 75 2.45 15.02 7.13
N TRP A 76 2.03 13.76 7.11
CA TRP A 76 0.95 13.25 7.95
C TRP A 76 1.46 12.19 8.90
N THR A 77 1.16 12.33 10.18
CA THR A 77 1.56 11.36 11.23
C THR A 77 0.38 10.55 11.74
N THR A 78 0.62 9.38 12.32
CA THR A 78 -0.40 8.53 12.96
C THR A 78 -1.09 9.15 14.18
N ASP A 79 -0.53 10.21 14.77
CA ASP A 79 -1.22 11.04 15.78
C ASP A 79 -2.25 12.00 15.14
N ASN A 80 -2.55 11.80 13.85
CA ASN A 80 -3.38 12.66 13.01
C ASN A 80 -2.96 14.12 13.06
N VAL A 81 -1.68 14.38 12.80
CA VAL A 81 -1.13 15.73 12.65
C VAL A 81 -0.63 15.88 11.23
N ILE A 82 -1.18 16.88 10.52
CA ILE A 82 -0.80 17.26 9.18
C ILE A 82 0.12 18.49 9.31
N THR A 83 1.29 18.44 8.70
CA THR A 83 2.25 19.54 8.65
C THR A 83 2.59 19.84 7.20
N THR A 84 2.30 21.06 6.76
CA THR A 84 2.68 21.60 5.45
C THR A 84 3.84 22.57 5.64
N ASN A 85 4.94 22.35 4.91
CA ASN A 85 6.07 23.25 4.85
C ASN A 85 6.21 23.78 3.43
N ILE A 86 6.30 25.11 3.30
CA ILE A 86 6.65 25.79 2.06
C ILE A 86 7.99 26.47 2.31
N SER A 87 8.99 26.15 1.51
CA SER A 87 10.29 26.82 1.57
C SER A 87 10.63 27.47 0.24
N VAL A 88 11.16 28.69 0.32
CA VAL A 88 11.61 29.49 -0.82
C VAL A 88 13.05 29.88 -0.56
N GLU A 89 13.94 29.55 -1.49
CA GLU A 89 15.38 29.78 -1.36
C GLU A 89 15.91 30.59 -2.54
N ASP A 90 16.76 31.58 -2.24
CA ASP A 90 17.50 32.42 -3.19
C ASP A 90 16.65 33.28 -4.15
N GLN A 91 15.32 33.30 -4.01
CA GLN A 91 14.44 34.06 -4.91
C GLN A 91 14.37 35.56 -4.59
N LEU A 92 14.32 35.90 -3.30
CA LEU A 92 14.22 37.30 -2.85
C LEU A 92 15.60 37.97 -2.73
N ALA A 93 16.58 37.21 -2.24
CA ALA A 93 17.96 37.61 -2.14
C ALA A 93 18.84 36.37 -2.11
N LYS A 94 20.02 36.43 -2.74
CA LYS A 94 21.00 35.35 -2.69
C LYS A 94 21.41 35.08 -1.23
N GLY A 95 21.32 33.81 -0.82
CA GLY A 95 21.57 33.33 0.53
C GLY A 95 20.37 33.43 1.46
N LEU A 96 19.24 34.00 1.03
CA LEU A 96 18.02 34.08 1.85
C LEU A 96 17.13 32.87 1.60
N LYS A 97 16.77 32.18 2.68
CA LYS A 97 15.77 31.11 2.71
C LYS A 97 14.64 31.49 3.65
N MET A 98 13.41 31.40 3.18
CA MET A 98 12.21 31.55 4.00
C MET A 98 11.45 30.23 4.04
N GLU A 99 10.95 29.85 5.21
CA GLU A 99 10.13 28.65 5.41
C GLU A 99 8.84 29.03 6.15
N PHE A 100 7.72 28.51 5.66
CA PHE A 100 6.40 28.65 6.27
C PHE A 100 5.92 27.25 6.63
N ASP A 101 5.87 26.97 7.93
CA ASP A 101 5.32 25.74 8.48
C ASP A 101 3.90 26.00 8.96
N ALA A 102 2.94 25.18 8.53
CA ALA A 102 1.60 25.14 9.08
C ALA A 102 1.32 23.71 9.58
N SER A 103 0.78 23.59 10.79
CA SER A 103 0.40 22.31 11.36
C SER A 103 -1.04 22.33 11.84
N PHE A 104 -1.76 21.25 11.57
CA PHE A 104 -3.15 21.04 11.97
C PHE A 104 -3.36 19.62 12.49
N ALA A 105 -3.97 19.51 13.66
CA ALA A 105 -4.39 18.24 14.23
C ALA A 105 -5.92 18.14 14.18
N PRO A 106 -6.52 17.42 13.20
CA PRO A 106 -7.98 17.39 13.03
C PRO A 106 -8.73 16.91 14.27
N ASN A 107 -8.16 15.95 14.99
CA ASN A 107 -8.79 15.37 16.19
C ASN A 107 -8.99 16.38 17.33
N THR A 108 -8.11 17.37 17.46
CA THR A 108 -8.16 18.36 18.56
C THR A 108 -8.52 19.76 18.09
N GLY A 109 -8.57 19.98 16.77
CA GLY A 109 -8.66 21.31 16.17
C GLY A 109 -7.41 22.18 16.38
N LYS A 110 -6.35 21.67 17.03
CA LYS A 110 -5.14 22.45 17.31
C LYS A 110 -4.45 22.84 16.01
N LYS A 111 -4.14 24.13 15.87
CA LYS A 111 -3.35 24.69 14.76
C LYS A 111 -2.11 25.36 15.32
N SER A 112 -1.02 25.34 14.57
CA SER A 112 0.16 26.15 14.86
C SER A 112 0.81 26.54 13.54
N ALA A 113 1.42 27.72 13.48
CA ALA A 113 2.17 28.15 12.31
C ALA A 113 3.56 28.63 12.74
N LYS A 114 4.58 28.38 11.92
CA LYS A 114 5.93 28.94 12.13
C LYS A 114 6.42 29.59 10.87
N ILE A 115 7.00 30.78 11.01
CA ILE A 115 7.71 31.45 9.93
C ILE A 115 9.19 31.41 10.31
N LYS A 116 10.03 30.85 9.44
CA LYS A 116 11.48 30.80 9.62
C LYS A 116 12.15 31.57 8.51
N SER A 117 13.21 32.26 8.85
CA SER A 117 14.06 32.95 7.90
C SER A 117 15.51 32.64 8.21
N ALA A 118 16.30 32.36 7.19
CA ALA A 118 17.73 32.14 7.29
C ALA A 118 18.44 32.93 6.21
N TYR A 119 19.47 33.69 6.59
CA TYR A 119 20.28 34.48 5.68
C TYR A 119 21.74 34.09 5.79
N LYS A 120 22.27 33.53 4.71
CA LYS A 120 23.60 32.93 4.62
C LYS A 120 24.48 33.72 3.66
N GLN A 121 25.64 34.16 4.16
CA GLN A 121 26.69 34.84 3.44
C GLN A 121 28.04 34.21 3.79
N ASP A 122 29.11 34.57 3.08
CA ASP A 122 30.43 33.93 3.21
C ASP A 122 30.98 33.89 4.65
N TYR A 123 30.71 34.91 5.45
CA TYR A 123 31.20 35.05 6.84
C TYR A 123 30.08 35.14 7.88
N PHE A 124 28.82 34.98 7.48
CA PHE A 124 27.66 35.23 8.34
C PHE A 124 26.51 34.27 8.06
N HIS A 125 25.84 33.79 9.10
CA HIS A 125 24.60 33.04 9.01
C HIS A 125 23.63 33.50 10.11
N GLY A 126 22.60 34.24 9.73
CA GLY A 126 21.54 34.70 10.63
C GLY A 126 20.27 33.89 10.47
N THR A 127 19.53 33.66 11.55
CA THR A 127 18.16 33.11 11.48
C THR A 127 17.20 33.91 12.34
N ALA A 128 15.94 33.98 11.93
CA ALA A 128 14.84 34.51 12.74
C ALA A 128 13.58 33.69 12.49
N ASP A 129 13.06 33.12 13.57
CA ASP A 129 11.92 32.21 13.58
C ASP A 129 10.82 32.80 14.48
N VAL A 130 9.58 32.77 14.01
CA VAL A 130 8.39 33.20 14.75
C VAL A 130 7.42 32.03 14.81
N ASP A 131 7.14 31.55 16.02
CA ASP A 131 6.18 30.49 16.30
C ASP A 131 4.85 31.10 16.75
N PHE A 132 3.77 30.78 16.06
CA PHE A 132 2.40 31.18 16.37
C PHE A 132 1.67 29.96 16.96
N ASP A 133 1.69 29.83 18.28
CA ASP A 133 0.74 29.00 19.04
C ASP A 133 -0.34 29.93 19.66
N PHE A 134 -1.57 29.46 19.85
CA PHE A 134 -2.71 30.28 20.33
C PHE A 134 -2.54 30.85 21.76
N ALA A 135 -1.41 30.58 22.40
CA ALA A 135 -0.98 31.19 23.66
C ALA A 135 -0.18 32.50 23.48
N GLY A 136 0.21 32.84 22.24
CA GLY A 136 0.97 34.03 21.86
C GLY A 136 2.34 33.69 21.24
N PRO A 137 2.94 34.58 20.42
CA PRO A 137 4.07 34.22 19.60
C PRO A 137 5.39 34.13 20.38
N ALA A 138 6.20 33.14 20.04
CA ALA A 138 7.59 33.04 20.49
C ALA A 138 8.52 33.41 19.33
N VAL A 139 9.45 34.34 19.59
CA VAL A 139 10.42 34.80 18.59
C VAL A 139 11.78 34.24 18.97
N GLN A 140 12.44 33.56 18.04
CA GLN A 140 13.80 33.07 18.20
C GLN A 140 14.68 33.70 17.11
N ALA A 141 15.83 34.24 17.49
CA ALA A 141 16.80 34.76 16.55
C ALA A 141 18.18 34.19 16.85
N SER A 142 18.96 33.93 15.82
CA SER A 142 20.35 33.52 15.96
C SER A 142 21.25 34.20 14.93
N ALA A 143 22.53 34.33 15.27
CA ALA A 143 23.54 34.85 14.38
C ALA A 143 24.84 34.08 14.60
N VAL A 144 25.46 33.64 13.51
CA VAL A 144 26.79 33.00 13.52
C VAL A 144 27.70 33.78 12.59
N VAL A 145 28.85 34.19 13.11
CA VAL A 145 29.95 34.75 12.32
C VAL A 145 31.05 33.72 12.20
N GLY A 146 31.67 33.65 11.03
CA GLY A 146 32.78 32.74 10.77
C GLY A 146 33.95 33.47 10.11
N TYR A 147 35.18 33.13 10.50
CA TYR A 147 36.40 33.64 9.86
C TYR A 147 37.56 32.67 10.08
N GLU A 148 38.24 32.26 9.00
CA GLU A 148 39.42 31.37 9.04
C GLU A 148 39.29 30.14 9.98
N GLY A 149 38.15 29.45 9.95
CA GLY A 149 37.89 28.27 10.78
C GLY A 149 37.15 28.57 12.05
N TRP A 150 37.34 29.76 12.60
CA TRP A 150 36.67 30.19 13.81
C TRP A 150 35.21 30.49 13.53
N VAL A 151 34.34 30.06 14.43
CA VAL A 151 32.91 30.36 14.42
C VAL A 151 32.47 30.82 15.80
N ALA A 152 31.68 31.88 15.84
CA ALA A 152 31.04 32.37 17.06
C ALA A 152 29.55 32.57 16.77
N GLY A 153 28.71 32.00 17.63
CA GLY A 153 27.27 32.01 17.49
C GLY A 153 26.58 32.53 18.74
N TYR A 154 25.47 33.22 18.55
CA TYR A 154 24.54 33.58 19.61
C TYR A 154 23.11 33.27 19.19
N GLN A 155 22.29 32.78 20.10
CA GLN A 155 20.87 32.50 19.90
C GLN A 155 20.09 32.98 21.12
N ALA A 156 18.99 33.68 20.87
CA ALA A 156 18.05 34.10 21.90
C ALA A 156 16.62 33.76 21.48
N ALA A 157 15.78 33.40 22.45
CA ALA A 157 14.35 33.21 22.24
C ALA A 157 13.53 33.95 23.30
N TYR A 158 12.47 34.63 22.87
CA TYR A 158 11.61 35.46 23.70
C TYR A 158 10.14 35.05 23.53
N ASP A 159 9.49 34.73 24.64
CA ASP A 159 8.05 34.47 24.72
C ASP A 159 7.33 35.80 24.96
N THR A 160 6.63 36.28 23.93
CA THR A 160 5.98 37.59 23.98
C THR A 160 4.77 37.60 24.94
N ALA A 161 4.07 36.47 25.07
CA ALA A 161 2.92 36.36 25.96
C ALA A 161 3.32 36.41 27.43
N LYS A 162 4.44 35.75 27.77
CA LYS A 162 4.99 35.74 29.14
C LYS A 162 5.94 36.90 29.42
N SER A 163 6.25 37.72 28.41
CA SER A 163 7.24 38.80 28.49
C SER A 163 8.56 38.31 29.09
N LYS A 164 9.03 37.14 28.64
CA LYS A 164 10.14 36.43 29.24
C LYS A 164 11.10 35.88 28.19
N LEU A 165 12.39 36.06 28.46
CA LEU A 165 13.45 35.37 27.73
C LEU A 165 13.43 33.87 28.10
N ILE A 166 13.26 33.01 27.11
CA ILE A 166 13.14 31.55 27.28
C ILE A 166 14.36 30.78 26.79
N ALA A 167 15.26 31.42 26.02
CA ALA A 167 16.58 30.88 25.69
C ALA A 167 17.62 31.99 25.57
N ASN A 168 18.83 31.74 26.07
CA ASN A 168 20.00 32.60 25.93
C ASN A 168 21.26 31.75 25.76
N ASN A 169 21.68 31.53 24.52
CA ASN A 169 22.70 30.54 24.19
C ASN A 169 23.86 31.19 23.43
N PHE A 170 25.09 30.88 23.85
CA PHE A 170 26.32 31.29 23.19
C PHE A 170 27.11 30.06 22.76
N SER A 171 27.74 30.12 21.60
CA SER A 171 28.59 29.06 21.07
C SER A 171 29.85 29.64 20.44
N PHE A 172 30.97 28.93 20.60
CA PHE A 172 32.24 29.25 20.00
C PHE A 172 32.94 27.98 19.56
N GLY A 173 33.63 28.01 18.43
CA GLY A 173 34.28 26.82 17.91
C GLY A 173 35.29 27.10 16.82
N TYR A 174 35.98 26.05 16.43
CA TYR A 174 36.90 26.02 15.30
C TYR A 174 36.57 24.85 14.38
N ARG A 175 36.67 25.07 13.08
CA ARG A 175 36.28 24.12 12.05
C ARG A 175 37.33 24.03 10.95
N SER A 176 37.80 22.81 10.67
CA SER A 176 38.59 22.44 9.49
C SER A 176 37.86 21.39 8.66
N SER A 177 38.51 20.89 7.61
CA SER A 177 37.97 19.83 6.74
C SER A 177 37.84 18.46 7.42
N ASP A 178 38.64 18.22 8.45
CA ASP A 178 38.81 16.93 9.13
C ASP A 178 38.51 17.01 10.63
N PHE A 179 38.42 18.20 11.22
CA PHE A 179 38.32 18.37 12.66
C PHE A 179 37.45 19.56 13.04
N ASN A 180 36.68 19.41 14.12
CA ASN A 180 35.83 20.48 14.64
C ASN A 180 35.87 20.49 16.18
N ILE A 181 36.10 21.66 16.78
CA ILE A 181 35.92 21.91 18.21
C ILE A 181 34.74 22.85 18.37
N HIS A 182 33.88 22.56 19.34
CA HIS A 182 32.74 23.38 19.66
C HIS A 182 32.54 23.45 21.18
N SER A 183 32.33 24.65 21.68
CA SER A 183 31.93 24.92 23.05
C SER A 183 30.65 25.75 23.05
N SER A 184 29.72 25.45 23.94
CA SER A 184 28.50 26.24 24.10
C SER A 184 28.12 26.43 25.57
N VAL A 185 27.49 27.56 25.83
CA VAL A 185 26.88 27.91 27.11
C VAL A 185 25.41 28.22 26.85
N ASN A 186 24.53 27.38 27.38
CA ASN A 186 23.08 27.52 27.24
C ASN A 186 22.48 27.99 28.55
N ASP A 187 21.70 29.07 28.48
CA ASP A 187 21.03 29.73 29.61
C ASP A 187 21.95 30.03 30.80
N ALA A 188 23.21 30.41 30.50
CA ALA A 188 24.28 30.68 31.48
C ALA A 188 24.53 29.57 32.53
N SER A 189 23.98 28.37 32.32
CA SER A 189 23.96 27.30 33.32
C SER A 189 24.39 25.96 32.77
N ARG A 190 24.28 25.73 31.46
CA ARG A 190 24.63 24.45 30.83
C ARG A 190 25.80 24.64 29.88
N PHE A 191 26.92 24.05 30.23
CA PHE A 191 28.19 24.16 29.52
C PHE A 191 28.44 22.86 28.76
N THR A 192 28.83 22.97 27.50
CA THR A 192 29.17 21.83 26.65
C THR A 192 30.48 22.10 25.93
N GLY A 193 31.38 21.12 25.91
CA GLY A 193 32.56 21.10 25.05
C GLY A 193 32.57 19.82 24.25
N ALA A 194 32.76 19.91 22.94
CA ALA A 194 32.76 18.76 22.05
C ALA A 194 33.88 18.89 21.02
N ILE A 195 34.46 17.75 20.67
CA ILE A 195 35.47 17.62 19.63
C ILE A 195 34.98 16.54 18.67
N TYR A 196 35.16 16.77 17.37
CA TYR A 196 34.95 15.82 16.29
C TYR A 196 36.23 15.72 15.46
N HIS A 197 36.60 14.51 15.04
CA HIS A 197 37.75 14.26 14.20
C HIS A 197 37.47 13.12 13.22
N LYS A 198 37.55 13.42 11.93
CA LYS A 198 37.55 12.48 10.83
C LYS A 198 38.97 11.99 10.57
N ILE A 199 39.33 10.89 11.23
CA ILE A 199 40.68 10.31 11.22
C ILE A 199 41.04 9.76 9.84
N SER A 200 40.05 9.20 9.13
CA SER A 200 40.22 8.66 7.78
C SER A 200 38.91 8.78 6.99
N SER A 201 38.90 8.32 5.73
CA SER A 201 37.68 8.27 4.91
C SER A 201 36.58 7.43 5.53
N ASN A 202 36.93 6.46 6.38
CA ASN A 202 36.04 5.49 6.99
C ASN A 202 35.94 5.57 8.53
N LEU A 203 36.74 6.39 9.21
CA LEU A 203 36.71 6.49 10.67
C LEU A 203 36.50 7.93 11.14
N GLU A 204 35.44 8.12 11.90
CA GLU A 204 35.09 9.37 12.57
C GLU A 204 35.04 9.15 14.08
N THR A 205 35.53 10.12 14.86
CA THR A 205 35.54 10.06 16.33
C THR A 205 35.04 11.36 16.93
N ALA A 206 34.48 11.27 18.13
CA ALA A 206 34.07 12.44 18.89
C ALA A 206 34.27 12.24 20.39
N ALA A 207 34.50 13.34 21.10
CA ALA A 207 34.48 13.42 22.54
C ALA A 207 33.59 14.58 22.97
N GLN A 208 32.86 14.42 24.08
CA GLN A 208 31.99 15.46 24.60
C GLN A 208 32.02 15.49 26.13
N LEU A 209 32.07 16.69 26.67
CA LEU A 209 31.92 17.04 28.07
C LEU A 209 30.69 17.92 28.24
N ASN A 210 29.86 17.62 29.23
CA ASN A 210 28.78 18.52 29.63
C ASN A 210 28.81 18.74 31.14
N TRP A 211 28.58 19.98 31.55
CA TRP A 211 28.49 20.36 32.95
C TRP A 211 27.32 21.33 33.13
N ALA A 212 26.62 21.24 34.26
CA ALA A 212 25.55 22.16 34.61
C ALA A 212 25.90 22.87 35.92
N SER A 213 25.65 24.18 35.99
CA SER A 213 25.84 24.96 37.22
C SER A 213 24.95 24.39 38.33
N GLY A 214 25.54 24.19 39.51
CA GLY A 214 24.87 23.52 40.63
C GLY A 214 25.00 21.98 40.63
N SER A 215 25.55 21.36 39.60
CA SER A 215 25.91 19.94 39.59
C SER A 215 27.36 19.73 40.03
N SER A 216 27.58 18.77 40.94
CA SER A 216 28.92 18.25 41.27
C SER A 216 29.44 17.23 40.25
N SER A 217 28.59 16.82 39.30
CA SER A 217 28.90 15.82 38.29
C SER A 217 29.09 16.44 36.91
N THR A 218 30.11 15.99 36.20
CA THR A 218 30.36 16.29 34.79
C THR A 218 30.03 15.03 33.99
N SER A 219 29.25 15.15 32.91
CA SER A 219 29.07 14.04 31.98
C SER A 219 30.17 14.05 30.93
N PHE A 220 30.74 12.88 30.67
CA PHE A 220 31.79 12.68 29.68
C PHE A 220 31.42 11.50 28.79
N GLN A 221 31.58 11.65 27.49
CA GLN A 221 31.40 10.56 26.54
C GLN A 221 32.39 10.64 25.39
N VAL A 222 32.81 9.46 24.91
CA VAL A 222 33.62 9.30 23.70
C VAL A 222 32.92 8.30 22.79
N GLY A 223 33.07 8.50 21.48
CA GLY A 223 32.42 7.65 20.51
C GLY A 223 33.08 7.70 19.15
N CYS A 224 32.71 6.75 18.32
CA CYS A 224 33.18 6.63 16.96
C CYS A 224 32.08 6.13 16.03
N LYS A 225 32.30 6.39 14.74
CA LYS A 225 31.58 5.80 13.62
C LYS A 225 32.64 5.25 12.66
N TYR A 226 32.50 4.00 12.29
CA TYR A 226 33.35 3.31 11.34
C TYR A 226 32.51 2.82 10.17
N ASP A 227 32.80 3.29 8.97
CA ASP A 227 32.20 2.77 7.74
C ASP A 227 33.01 1.54 7.31
N VAL A 228 32.39 0.36 7.34
CA VAL A 228 33.04 -0.90 6.98
C VAL A 228 33.21 -0.98 5.47
N ASP A 229 32.17 -0.58 4.75
CA ASP A 229 32.08 -0.49 3.30
C ASP A 229 31.05 0.60 2.91
N ALA A 230 30.63 0.66 1.64
CA ALA A 230 29.68 1.67 1.16
C ALA A 230 28.27 1.55 1.79
N ASP A 231 27.90 0.36 2.24
CA ASP A 231 26.56 0.03 2.71
C ASP A 231 26.50 -0.22 4.22
N THR A 232 27.63 -0.51 4.86
CA THR A 232 27.72 -0.92 6.26
C THR A 232 28.45 0.10 7.13
N SER A 233 27.87 0.47 8.27
CA SER A 233 28.56 1.29 9.29
C SER A 233 28.30 0.80 10.71
N ILE A 234 29.33 0.90 11.55
CA ILE A 234 29.32 0.55 12.96
C ILE A 234 29.53 1.81 13.78
N ARG A 235 28.82 1.96 14.88
CA ARG A 235 29.01 3.05 15.84
C ARG A 235 29.19 2.49 17.24
N ALA A 236 30.10 3.08 17.98
CA ALA A 236 30.29 2.79 19.39
C ALA A 236 30.38 4.08 20.19
N LYS A 237 29.85 4.09 21.40
CA LYS A 237 30.04 5.16 22.37
C LYS A 237 30.12 4.62 23.78
N VAL A 238 30.86 5.31 24.63
CA VAL A 238 30.92 5.01 26.06
C VAL A 238 30.90 6.32 26.82
N ASN A 239 30.25 6.31 27.98
CA ASN A 239 30.22 7.46 28.88
C ASN A 239 30.81 7.13 30.26
N ASN A 240 31.01 8.17 31.07
CA ASN A 240 31.54 8.03 32.42
C ASN A 240 30.54 7.48 33.46
N THR A 241 29.30 7.20 33.06
CA THR A 241 28.38 6.37 33.86
C THR A 241 28.51 4.89 33.54
N SER A 242 29.47 4.51 32.69
CA SER A 242 29.73 3.14 32.25
C SER A 242 28.59 2.54 31.41
N LEU A 243 27.90 3.38 30.63
CA LEU A 243 26.97 2.94 29.61
C LEU A 243 27.72 2.85 28.28
N VAL A 244 27.74 1.65 27.68
CA VAL A 244 28.27 1.39 26.35
C VAL A 244 27.10 1.33 25.37
N GLY A 245 27.14 2.15 24.33
CA GLY A 245 26.21 2.11 23.20
C GLY A 245 26.89 1.51 21.98
N LEU A 246 26.25 0.53 21.34
CA LEU A 246 26.67 -0.01 20.05
C LEU A 246 25.54 0.16 19.04
N ALA A 247 25.88 0.44 17.79
CA ALA A 247 24.93 0.43 16.69
C ALA A 247 25.57 -0.14 15.41
N TYR A 248 24.76 -0.85 14.64
CA TYR A 248 25.10 -1.41 13.34
C TYR A 248 24.05 -0.95 12.34
N THR A 249 24.46 -0.31 11.26
CA THR A 249 23.57 0.11 10.18
C THR A 249 23.97 -0.58 8.88
N GLN A 250 23.00 -1.20 8.21
CA GLN A 250 23.11 -1.80 6.90
C GLN A 250 22.19 -1.08 5.91
N CYS A 251 22.74 -0.57 4.82
CA CYS A 251 22.01 -0.21 3.62
C CYS A 251 21.70 -1.50 2.86
N LEU A 252 20.41 -1.83 2.69
CA LEU A 252 19.99 -3.03 1.96
C LEU A 252 19.85 -2.74 0.47
N ARG A 253 19.42 -1.52 0.15
CA ARG A 253 19.36 -0.92 -1.19
C ARG A 253 19.22 0.59 -1.06
N GLU A 254 19.36 1.31 -2.15
CA GLU A 254 19.13 2.75 -2.16
C GLU A 254 17.75 3.09 -1.56
N GLY A 255 17.73 3.99 -0.57
CA GLY A 255 16.51 4.39 0.13
C GLY A 255 16.01 3.46 1.25
N VAL A 256 16.66 2.30 1.50
CA VAL A 256 16.27 1.36 2.58
C VAL A 256 17.47 1.04 3.48
N LYS A 257 17.38 1.44 4.77
CA LYS A 257 18.42 1.21 5.77
C LYS A 257 17.85 0.53 7.02
N VAL A 258 18.53 -0.50 7.50
CA VAL A 258 18.24 -1.17 8.76
C VAL A 258 19.29 -0.76 9.78
N THR A 259 18.87 -0.39 10.99
CA THR A 259 19.80 -0.07 12.09
C THR A 259 19.43 -0.86 13.34
N LEU A 260 20.42 -1.59 13.88
CA LEU A 260 20.36 -2.30 15.15
C LEU A 260 21.17 -1.52 16.18
N SER A 261 20.67 -1.39 17.40
CA SER A 261 21.42 -0.72 18.47
C SER A 261 21.15 -1.31 19.85
N SER A 262 22.15 -1.22 20.72
CA SER A 262 22.10 -1.73 22.09
C SER A 262 22.80 -0.77 23.06
N GLN A 263 22.25 -0.65 24.26
CA GLN A 263 22.87 0.06 25.37
C GLN A 263 23.10 -0.90 26.52
N ILE A 264 24.36 -1.01 26.94
CA ILE A 264 24.84 -1.95 27.95
C ILE A 264 25.33 -1.15 29.15
N ASP A 265 24.69 -1.32 30.31
CA ASP A 265 25.24 -0.89 31.60
C ASP A 265 26.34 -1.84 32.06
N THR A 266 27.60 -1.43 31.94
CA THR A 266 28.74 -2.29 32.29
C THR A 266 29.01 -2.34 33.79
N LYS A 267 28.32 -1.53 34.62
CA LYS A 267 28.39 -1.65 36.09
C LYS A 267 27.49 -2.76 36.62
N ASN A 268 26.37 -3.00 35.92
CA ASN A 268 25.31 -3.91 36.37
C ASN A 268 25.05 -5.05 35.37
N LEU A 269 26.11 -5.71 34.87
CA LEU A 269 25.99 -6.79 33.87
C LEU A 269 25.13 -7.99 34.35
N ASN A 270 25.00 -8.18 35.66
CA ASN A 270 24.26 -9.29 36.27
C ASN A 270 22.83 -8.92 36.70
N GLN A 271 22.36 -7.69 36.43
CA GLN A 271 21.02 -7.22 36.77
C GLN A 271 20.25 -6.78 35.50
N GLY A 272 18.92 -6.70 35.57
CA GLY A 272 18.12 -6.09 34.50
C GLY A 272 18.39 -4.58 34.39
N GLY A 273 18.44 -4.04 33.17
CA GLY A 273 18.76 -2.62 32.93
C GLY A 273 19.34 -2.32 31.54
N HIS A 274 19.79 -3.34 30.81
CA HIS A 274 20.24 -3.23 29.43
C HIS A 274 19.08 -2.88 28.50
N LYS A 275 19.22 -1.79 27.73
CA LYS A 275 18.27 -1.45 26.68
C LYS A 275 18.73 -2.10 25.39
N ILE A 276 18.26 -3.32 25.18
CA ILE A 276 18.46 -4.06 23.94
C ILE A 276 17.19 -3.83 23.13
N ALA A 277 17.28 -3.14 21.99
CA ALA A 277 16.13 -2.82 21.14
C ALA A 277 15.40 -4.07 20.59
N ALA A 278 15.91 -5.27 20.89
CA ALA A 278 15.43 -6.53 20.34
C ALA A 278 15.53 -7.68 21.36
N MET A 279 14.94 -7.64 22.57
CA MET A 279 14.97 -8.84 23.45
C MET A 279 13.68 -9.32 24.11
N ARG A 280 12.53 -8.66 23.89
CA ARG A 280 11.21 -9.28 24.18
C ARG A 280 10.40 -9.64 22.93
N VAL A 281 10.65 -8.94 21.84
CA VAL A 281 10.17 -9.33 20.51
C VAL A 281 11.15 -10.31 19.83
N PHE A 282 12.32 -10.63 20.39
CA PHE A 282 13.33 -11.47 19.72
C PHE A 282 12.90 -12.94 19.54
N TRP A 283 12.09 -13.50 20.44
CA TRP A 283 11.59 -14.87 20.20
C TRP A 283 10.41 -14.94 19.23
N GLN A 284 9.78 -13.81 18.89
CA GLN A 284 8.67 -13.75 17.92
C GLN A 284 9.12 -13.11 16.58
N ALA A 285 9.87 -12.01 16.63
CA ALA A 285 10.43 -11.29 15.48
C ALA A 285 11.86 -11.69 15.12
N VAL A 286 12.65 -12.35 15.99
CA VAL A 286 13.94 -12.94 15.56
C VAL A 286 13.84 -14.43 15.26
N GLY A 287 12.79 -15.12 15.69
CA GLY A 287 12.29 -16.26 14.91
C GLY A 287 11.98 -15.85 13.47
N LEU A 288 11.26 -14.74 13.28
CA LEU A 288 10.92 -14.19 11.97
C LEU A 288 12.16 -13.70 11.19
N VAL A 289 13.05 -12.93 11.81
CA VAL A 289 14.20 -12.30 11.12
C VAL A 289 15.40 -13.24 10.98
N LEU A 290 15.70 -14.16 11.91
CA LEU A 290 16.74 -15.18 11.67
C LEU A 290 16.28 -16.25 10.68
N VAL A 291 14.99 -16.60 10.61
CA VAL A 291 14.48 -17.45 9.52
C VAL A 291 14.54 -16.71 8.18
N VAL A 292 14.19 -15.42 8.13
CA VAL A 292 14.28 -14.57 6.92
C VAL A 292 15.73 -14.34 6.49
N VAL A 293 16.69 -14.18 7.41
CA VAL A 293 18.09 -13.86 7.09
C VAL A 293 18.95 -15.11 6.88
N LEU A 294 18.79 -16.18 7.69
CA LEU A 294 19.51 -17.44 7.46
C LEU A 294 18.95 -18.23 6.28
N TRP A 295 17.66 -18.12 5.95
CA TRP A 295 17.15 -18.66 4.68
C TRP A 295 17.46 -17.71 3.51
N GLY A 296 17.46 -16.39 3.71
CA GLY A 296 17.94 -15.42 2.72
C GLY A 296 19.41 -15.63 2.29
N CYS A 297 20.25 -16.15 3.19
CA CYS A 297 21.63 -16.52 2.86
C CYS A 297 21.76 -17.93 2.23
N ILE A 298 20.73 -18.78 2.32
CA ILE A 298 20.67 -20.10 1.65
C ILE A 298 19.87 -20.02 0.33
N SER A 299 19.09 -18.96 0.08
CA SER A 299 18.24 -18.80 -1.11
C SER A 299 18.89 -18.07 -2.29
N ALA A 300 20.22 -17.99 -2.34
CA ALA A 300 20.93 -17.74 -3.60
C ALA A 300 20.77 -18.87 -4.65
N GLN A 301 19.82 -19.80 -4.45
CA GLN A 301 19.39 -20.82 -5.39
C GLN A 301 17.87 -21.05 -5.37
N VAL A 302 17.06 -19.99 -5.37
CA VAL A 302 15.62 -20.14 -5.71
C VAL A 302 15.40 -19.51 -7.08
N THR A 303 15.28 -20.35 -8.09
CA THR A 303 14.79 -19.95 -9.40
C THR A 303 13.35 -19.45 -9.27
N PRO A 304 13.01 -18.26 -9.81
CA PRO A 304 11.62 -17.81 -9.89
C PRO A 304 10.77 -18.86 -10.59
N LEU A 305 9.52 -19.00 -10.16
CA LEU A 305 8.56 -19.90 -10.78
C LEU A 305 8.37 -19.49 -12.25
N PRO A 306 8.43 -20.40 -13.22
CA PRO A 306 8.29 -20.05 -14.63
C PRO A 306 7.01 -19.27 -14.94
N GLU A 307 5.91 -19.56 -14.22
CA GLU A 307 4.60 -18.92 -14.40
C GLU A 307 4.61 -17.42 -14.08
N GLU A 308 5.58 -16.93 -13.29
CA GLU A 308 5.66 -15.54 -12.84
C GLU A 308 5.86 -14.54 -14.01
N LYS A 309 6.34 -15.01 -15.16
CA LYS A 309 6.55 -14.19 -16.36
C LYS A 309 5.64 -14.56 -17.52
N MET A 310 4.68 -15.45 -17.28
CA MET A 310 3.80 -16.00 -18.31
C MET A 310 2.46 -15.26 -18.32
N ASN A 311 1.94 -15.02 -19.52
CA ASN A 311 0.51 -14.70 -19.68
C ASN A 311 -0.37 -15.94 -19.44
N VAL A 312 -1.68 -15.77 -19.37
CA VAL A 312 -2.62 -16.86 -19.02
C VAL A 312 -2.53 -18.03 -20.01
N THR A 313 -2.43 -17.76 -21.30
CA THR A 313 -2.30 -18.78 -22.35
C THR A 313 -0.99 -19.57 -22.20
N GLU A 314 0.11 -18.89 -21.85
CA GLU A 314 1.39 -19.52 -21.54
C GLU A 314 1.32 -20.39 -20.28
N ILE A 315 0.64 -19.95 -19.22
CA ILE A 315 0.43 -20.73 -17.98
C ILE A 315 -0.36 -22.01 -18.29
N ILE A 316 -1.42 -21.92 -19.10
CA ILE A 316 -2.24 -23.07 -19.50
C ILE A 316 -1.41 -24.09 -20.28
N ASN A 317 -0.67 -23.62 -21.30
CA ASN A 317 0.18 -24.47 -22.13
C ASN A 317 1.33 -25.10 -21.31
N TYR A 318 1.95 -24.33 -20.41
CA TYR A 318 3.01 -24.80 -19.51
C TYR A 318 2.54 -25.97 -18.64
N ASN A 319 1.29 -25.94 -18.19
CA ASN A 319 0.67 -27.01 -17.42
C ASN A 319 0.17 -28.19 -18.29
N GLY A 320 0.40 -28.16 -19.60
CA GLY A 320 0.10 -29.25 -20.54
C GLY A 320 -1.34 -29.28 -21.04
N TYR A 321 -2.11 -28.21 -20.85
CA TYR A 321 -3.47 -28.10 -21.38
C TYR A 321 -3.47 -27.38 -22.73
N PRO A 322 -4.41 -27.71 -23.63
CA PRO A 322 -4.65 -26.88 -24.81
C PRO A 322 -5.13 -25.50 -24.39
N ALA A 323 -4.59 -24.45 -25.01
CA ALA A 323 -5.00 -23.08 -24.77
C ALA A 323 -5.37 -22.39 -26.09
N GLU A 324 -6.52 -21.73 -26.11
CA GLU A 324 -6.93 -20.85 -27.20
C GLU A 324 -7.20 -19.44 -26.64
N GLU A 325 -6.97 -18.43 -27.46
CA GLU A 325 -7.22 -17.04 -27.12
C GLU A 325 -8.09 -16.38 -28.19
N TYR A 326 -9.06 -15.58 -27.75
CA TYR A 326 -10.01 -14.91 -28.62
C TYR A 326 -10.17 -13.46 -28.21
N THR A 327 -10.28 -12.59 -29.20
CA THR A 327 -10.61 -11.19 -28.99
C THR A 327 -12.06 -10.95 -29.37
N VAL A 328 -12.80 -10.30 -28.48
CA VAL A 328 -14.19 -9.89 -28.69
C VAL A 328 -14.31 -8.38 -28.57
N THR A 329 -15.19 -7.77 -29.38
CA THR A 329 -15.43 -6.33 -29.35
C THR A 329 -16.84 -6.07 -28.85
N THR A 330 -16.96 -5.30 -27.77
CA THR A 330 -18.25 -4.91 -27.20
C THR A 330 -18.95 -3.88 -28.07
N ASP A 331 -20.28 -3.75 -27.92
CA ASP A 331 -21.08 -2.79 -28.70
C ASP A 331 -20.62 -1.33 -28.52
N ASP A 332 -20.07 -1.00 -27.36
CA ASP A 332 -19.53 0.33 -27.06
C ASP A 332 -18.04 0.49 -27.43
N GLY A 333 -17.39 -0.56 -27.93
CA GLY A 333 -16.10 -0.49 -28.61
C GLY A 333 -14.89 -1.01 -27.84
N TYR A 334 -15.06 -1.56 -26.63
CA TYR A 334 -13.96 -2.19 -25.89
C TYR A 334 -13.58 -3.51 -26.54
N ILE A 335 -12.29 -3.81 -26.51
CA ILE A 335 -11.69 -5.00 -27.11
C ILE A 335 -11.17 -5.86 -25.96
N LEU A 336 -11.83 -6.98 -25.71
CA LEU A 336 -11.55 -7.89 -24.60
C LEU A 336 -10.90 -9.16 -25.12
N THR A 337 -9.82 -9.58 -24.46
CA THR A 337 -9.15 -10.85 -24.75
C THR A 337 -9.59 -11.90 -23.74
N ILE A 338 -10.20 -12.97 -24.21
CA ILE A 338 -10.69 -14.10 -23.39
C ILE A 338 -9.91 -15.37 -23.75
N GLN A 339 -9.66 -16.20 -22.74
CA GLN A 339 -8.94 -17.47 -22.91
C GLN A 339 -9.88 -18.66 -22.82
N ARG A 340 -9.53 -19.76 -23.48
CA ARG A 340 -10.29 -21.00 -23.48
C ARG A 340 -9.38 -22.20 -23.26
N ILE A 341 -9.83 -23.13 -22.41
CA ILE A 341 -9.23 -24.45 -22.21
C ILE A 341 -10.22 -25.48 -22.79
N PRO A 342 -10.08 -25.89 -24.07
CA PRO A 342 -11.08 -26.70 -24.77
C PRO A 342 -11.12 -28.17 -24.31
N GLY A 343 -10.17 -28.64 -23.50
CA GLY A 343 -10.16 -30.01 -22.97
C GLY A 343 -9.02 -30.26 -21.97
N GLY A 344 -9.08 -31.41 -21.29
CA GLY A 344 -8.10 -31.81 -20.28
C GLY A 344 -6.77 -32.32 -20.87
N ARG A 345 -5.74 -32.47 -20.04
CA ARG A 345 -4.35 -32.83 -20.45
C ARG A 345 -4.23 -34.12 -21.25
N GLN A 346 -5.07 -35.11 -20.93
CA GLN A 346 -5.03 -36.45 -21.55
C GLN A 346 -6.18 -36.68 -22.53
N GLU A 347 -6.95 -35.64 -22.81
CA GLU A 347 -8.11 -35.75 -23.68
C GLU A 347 -7.69 -35.66 -25.14
N THR A 348 -8.07 -36.66 -25.94
CA THR A 348 -8.09 -36.46 -27.39
C THR A 348 -9.28 -35.58 -27.69
N LEU A 349 -9.05 -34.34 -28.12
CA LEU A 349 -10.11 -33.38 -28.45
C LEU A 349 -11.06 -34.00 -29.49
N SER A 350 -12.18 -34.53 -29.00
CA SER A 350 -13.22 -35.11 -29.83
C SER A 350 -14.19 -34.01 -30.25
N ALA A 351 -14.81 -34.14 -31.42
CA ALA A 351 -15.73 -33.15 -31.97
C ALA A 351 -17.12 -33.12 -31.28
N GLY A 352 -17.29 -33.82 -30.15
CA GLY A 352 -18.56 -33.91 -29.43
C GLY A 352 -18.87 -32.64 -28.61
N PRO A 353 -20.16 -32.31 -28.42
CA PRO A 353 -20.56 -31.14 -27.63
C PRO A 353 -20.22 -31.36 -26.15
N LYS A 354 -19.36 -30.49 -25.59
CA LYS A 354 -19.07 -30.45 -24.15
C LYS A 354 -19.93 -29.42 -23.44
N PRO A 355 -20.28 -29.62 -22.16
CA PRO A 355 -20.84 -28.57 -21.33
C PRO A 355 -19.87 -27.38 -21.27
N VAL A 356 -20.35 -26.21 -21.68
CA VAL A 356 -19.56 -24.97 -21.70
C VAL A 356 -19.73 -24.24 -20.37
N ILE A 357 -18.63 -23.76 -19.81
CA ILE A 357 -18.65 -22.93 -18.60
C ILE A 357 -17.80 -21.67 -18.79
N LEU A 358 -18.39 -20.51 -18.50
CA LEU A 358 -17.69 -19.23 -18.40
C LEU A 358 -17.32 -18.98 -16.93
N VAL A 359 -16.05 -18.73 -16.67
CA VAL A 359 -15.51 -18.44 -15.34
C VAL A 359 -15.00 -17.00 -15.28
N GLN A 360 -15.60 -16.19 -14.40
CA GLN A 360 -15.40 -14.73 -14.35
C GLN A 360 -14.75 -14.29 -13.03
N HIS A 361 -13.63 -13.57 -13.15
CA HIS A 361 -12.87 -13.05 -12.01
C HIS A 361 -13.57 -11.87 -11.30
N GLY A 362 -13.03 -11.48 -10.14
CA GLY A 362 -13.50 -10.38 -9.29
C GLY A 362 -12.89 -9.00 -9.60
N LEU A 363 -13.09 -8.05 -8.68
CA LEU A 363 -12.54 -6.70 -8.76
C LEU A 363 -11.01 -6.74 -8.89
N LEU A 364 -10.46 -6.00 -9.86
CA LEU A 364 -9.01 -5.80 -10.10
C LEU A 364 -8.20 -7.09 -10.25
N ALA A 365 -8.85 -8.13 -10.79
CA ALA A 365 -8.24 -9.40 -11.13
C ALA A 365 -8.22 -9.64 -12.64
N SER A 366 -7.80 -10.84 -13.05
CA SER A 366 -7.87 -11.30 -14.44
C SER A 366 -8.24 -12.77 -14.52
N SER A 367 -8.35 -13.31 -15.73
CA SER A 367 -8.53 -14.74 -16.00
C SER A 367 -7.46 -15.63 -15.34
N SER A 368 -6.30 -15.08 -14.95
CA SER A 368 -5.24 -15.82 -14.24
C SER A 368 -5.69 -16.46 -12.93
N ASN A 369 -6.68 -15.88 -12.23
CA ASN A 369 -7.19 -16.40 -10.96
C ASN A 369 -7.57 -17.89 -11.01
N TRP A 370 -7.92 -18.39 -12.19
CA TRP A 370 -8.44 -19.74 -12.38
C TRP A 370 -7.37 -20.77 -12.78
N VAL A 371 -6.12 -20.35 -12.97
CA VAL A 371 -5.02 -21.18 -13.52
C VAL A 371 -3.66 -20.99 -12.82
N VAL A 372 -3.59 -20.21 -11.73
CA VAL A 372 -2.31 -19.88 -11.06
C VAL A 372 -1.86 -20.88 -9.99
N ASN A 373 -2.77 -21.74 -9.49
CA ASN A 373 -2.39 -22.88 -8.63
C ASN A 373 -2.08 -24.12 -9.47
N LEU A 374 -1.73 -25.22 -8.80
CA LEU A 374 -1.49 -26.51 -9.46
C LEU A 374 -2.73 -27.00 -10.25
N PRO A 375 -2.56 -27.85 -11.28
CA PRO A 375 -3.68 -28.41 -12.06
C PRO A 375 -4.81 -29.06 -11.26
N ASN A 376 -4.51 -29.65 -10.11
CA ASN A 376 -5.49 -30.28 -9.21
C ASN A 376 -6.07 -29.32 -8.17
N GLU A 377 -5.65 -28.06 -8.17
CA GLU A 377 -6.06 -27.01 -7.22
C GLU A 377 -6.70 -25.81 -7.92
N SER A 378 -6.45 -25.64 -9.22
CA SER A 378 -6.97 -24.55 -10.04
C SER A 378 -8.29 -24.91 -10.70
N PHE A 379 -9.33 -24.12 -10.46
CA PHE A 379 -10.68 -24.42 -10.95
C PHE A 379 -10.76 -24.61 -12.46
N GLY A 380 -10.05 -23.79 -13.26
CA GLY A 380 -10.05 -23.91 -14.72
C GLY A 380 -9.47 -25.24 -15.21
N PHE A 381 -8.38 -25.70 -14.59
CA PHE A 381 -7.74 -26.97 -14.91
C PHE A 381 -8.58 -28.18 -14.48
N ILE A 382 -9.19 -28.11 -13.29
CA ILE A 382 -10.05 -29.18 -12.77
C ILE A 382 -11.29 -29.34 -13.66
N LEU A 383 -11.92 -28.24 -14.07
CA LEU A 383 -13.06 -28.28 -15.02
C LEU A 383 -12.65 -28.95 -16.34
N ALA A 384 -11.52 -28.54 -16.93
CA ALA A 384 -11.05 -29.13 -18.18
C ALA A 384 -10.79 -30.64 -18.05
N ASP A 385 -10.14 -31.08 -16.96
CA ASP A 385 -9.91 -32.51 -16.67
C ASP A 385 -11.21 -33.30 -16.39
N LYS A 386 -12.32 -32.60 -16.09
CA LYS A 386 -13.65 -33.19 -15.90
C LYS A 386 -14.52 -33.12 -17.16
N GLY A 387 -13.94 -32.77 -18.31
CA GLY A 387 -14.61 -32.83 -19.62
C GLY A 387 -15.43 -31.60 -19.98
N PHE A 388 -15.19 -30.47 -19.32
CA PHE A 388 -15.82 -29.19 -19.66
C PHE A 388 -15.07 -28.46 -20.77
N ASP A 389 -15.79 -27.65 -21.55
CA ASP A 389 -15.21 -26.61 -22.39
C ASP A 389 -15.17 -25.30 -21.58
N VAL A 390 -13.97 -24.94 -21.11
CA VAL A 390 -13.79 -23.88 -20.11
C VAL A 390 -13.40 -22.57 -20.78
N TRP A 391 -14.13 -21.51 -20.49
CA TRP A 391 -13.87 -20.16 -20.95
C TRP A 391 -13.56 -19.26 -19.76
N LEU A 392 -12.46 -18.51 -19.84
CA LEU A 392 -11.99 -17.60 -18.81
C LEU A 392 -12.26 -16.16 -19.29
N GLY A 393 -13.19 -15.50 -18.62
CA GLY A 393 -13.61 -14.14 -18.96
C GLY A 393 -12.63 -13.08 -18.44
N ASN A 394 -12.50 -12.00 -19.19
CA ASN A 394 -11.84 -10.76 -18.78
C ASN A 394 -12.79 -9.59 -19.04
N VAL A 395 -12.63 -8.52 -18.25
CA VAL A 395 -13.44 -7.29 -18.36
C VAL A 395 -12.61 -6.14 -18.86
N ARG A 396 -13.28 -5.12 -19.40
CA ARG A 396 -12.67 -3.83 -19.76
C ARG A 396 -11.79 -3.27 -18.63
N GLY A 397 -10.64 -2.72 -18.99
CA GLY A 397 -9.70 -2.08 -18.06
C GLY A 397 -8.76 -3.00 -17.29
N ASN A 398 -8.93 -4.32 -17.32
CA ASN A 398 -7.90 -5.24 -16.80
C ASN A 398 -6.79 -5.47 -17.85
N THR A 399 -5.72 -6.20 -17.50
CA THR A 399 -4.57 -6.50 -18.38
C THR A 399 -4.96 -6.98 -19.80
N TYR A 400 -6.10 -7.66 -19.94
CA TYR A 400 -6.61 -8.23 -21.19
C TYR A 400 -7.75 -7.41 -21.82
N GLY A 401 -8.06 -6.23 -21.28
CA GLY A 401 -9.12 -5.32 -21.71
C GLY A 401 -8.68 -3.85 -21.86
N LEU A 402 -7.39 -3.61 -22.15
CA LEU A 402 -6.77 -2.28 -22.31
C LEU A 402 -6.85 -1.73 -23.76
N HIS A 403 -7.82 -2.19 -24.54
CA HIS A 403 -7.94 -1.80 -25.95
C HIS A 403 -9.38 -1.36 -26.27
N HIS A 404 -9.49 -0.37 -27.15
CA HIS A 404 -10.76 0.16 -27.63
C HIS A 404 -10.64 0.55 -29.10
N VAL A 405 -11.72 0.42 -29.87
CA VAL A 405 -11.72 0.71 -31.32
C VAL A 405 -11.31 2.16 -31.65
N ASN A 406 -11.71 3.11 -30.78
CA ASN A 406 -11.57 4.55 -30.99
C ASN A 406 -10.89 5.33 -29.85
N LEU A 407 -10.68 4.72 -28.67
CA LEU A 407 -10.25 5.43 -27.47
C LEU A 407 -8.86 4.95 -27.04
N SER A 408 -8.02 5.87 -26.57
CA SER A 408 -6.70 5.55 -26.00
C SER A 408 -6.83 5.31 -24.50
N VAL A 409 -6.04 4.39 -23.96
CA VAL A 409 -5.86 4.20 -22.50
C VAL A 409 -5.38 5.46 -21.79
N ASP A 410 -4.77 6.40 -22.51
CA ASP A 410 -4.36 7.70 -21.94
C ASP A 410 -5.53 8.70 -21.82
N SER A 411 -6.71 8.38 -22.35
CA SER A 411 -7.88 9.27 -22.37
C SER A 411 -8.85 8.94 -21.25
N ASP A 412 -9.38 9.97 -20.58
CA ASP A 412 -10.35 9.78 -19.49
C ASP A 412 -11.66 9.13 -19.99
N ALA A 413 -11.99 9.31 -21.28
CA ALA A 413 -13.13 8.66 -21.92
C ALA A 413 -13.01 7.12 -21.96
N PHE A 414 -11.78 6.58 -22.03
CA PHE A 414 -11.54 5.13 -21.97
C PHE A 414 -11.79 4.56 -20.57
N TRP A 415 -11.65 5.36 -19.51
CA TRP A 415 -11.85 4.91 -18.13
C TRP A 415 -13.22 5.26 -17.57
N ASN A 416 -14.08 5.88 -18.39
CA ASN A 416 -15.43 6.29 -18.00
C ASN A 416 -16.43 5.13 -18.10
N PHE A 417 -16.21 4.08 -17.30
CA PHE A 417 -17.09 2.93 -17.16
C PHE A 417 -17.11 2.43 -15.71
N SER A 418 -18.08 1.58 -15.40
CA SER A 418 -18.19 0.86 -14.12
C SER A 418 -18.55 -0.61 -14.33
N TRP A 419 -18.84 -1.34 -13.25
CA TRP A 419 -19.43 -2.68 -13.34
C TRP A 419 -20.75 -2.70 -14.14
N ASP A 420 -21.45 -1.57 -14.27
CA ASP A 420 -22.69 -1.48 -15.04
C ASP A 420 -22.44 -1.74 -16.52
N GLU A 421 -21.38 -1.14 -17.07
CA GLU A 421 -20.96 -1.38 -18.45
C GLU A 421 -20.43 -2.80 -18.63
N MET A 422 -19.74 -3.36 -17.63
CA MET A 422 -19.32 -4.78 -17.67
C MET A 422 -20.54 -5.72 -17.74
N ALA A 423 -21.59 -5.42 -16.96
CA ALA A 423 -22.85 -6.16 -16.99
C ALA A 423 -23.60 -5.96 -18.32
N LYS A 424 -23.67 -4.73 -18.80
CA LYS A 424 -24.46 -4.33 -19.98
C LYS A 424 -23.82 -4.72 -21.31
N TYR A 425 -22.49 -4.74 -21.40
CA TYR A 425 -21.77 -4.88 -22.67
C TYR A 425 -20.80 -6.05 -22.66
N ASP A 426 -19.96 -6.21 -21.64
CA ASP A 426 -18.92 -7.25 -21.62
C ASP A 426 -19.56 -8.64 -21.54
N LEU A 427 -20.43 -8.87 -20.54
CA LEU A 427 -21.06 -10.18 -20.33
C LEU A 427 -21.88 -10.65 -21.55
N PRO A 428 -22.80 -9.86 -22.13
CA PRO A 428 -23.54 -10.29 -23.32
C PRO A 428 -22.64 -10.58 -24.52
N THR A 429 -21.60 -9.75 -24.74
CA THR A 429 -20.64 -9.93 -25.84
C THR A 429 -19.90 -11.25 -25.70
N ILE A 430 -19.34 -11.52 -24.52
CA ILE A 430 -18.59 -12.74 -24.24
C ILE A 430 -19.50 -13.96 -24.37
N VAL A 431 -20.69 -13.96 -23.73
CA VAL A 431 -21.61 -15.10 -23.77
C VAL A 431 -22.06 -15.39 -25.20
N ASN A 432 -22.50 -14.39 -25.96
CA ASN A 432 -22.95 -14.60 -27.33
C ASN A 432 -21.82 -15.10 -28.24
N PHE A 433 -20.59 -14.58 -28.07
CA PHE A 433 -19.43 -15.07 -28.79
C PHE A 433 -19.16 -16.55 -28.50
N ILE A 434 -19.15 -16.94 -27.22
CA ILE A 434 -18.91 -18.32 -26.79
C ILE A 434 -19.96 -19.26 -27.39
N LEU A 435 -21.24 -18.92 -27.29
CA LEU A 435 -22.33 -19.76 -27.82
C LEU A 435 -22.25 -19.89 -29.35
N ASN A 436 -21.93 -18.81 -30.05
CA ASN A 436 -21.71 -18.87 -31.50
C ASN A 436 -20.49 -19.73 -31.88
N LYS A 437 -19.40 -19.60 -31.12
CA LYS A 437 -18.15 -20.33 -31.37
C LYS A 437 -18.28 -21.83 -31.09
N THR A 438 -19.01 -22.19 -30.04
CA THR A 438 -19.18 -23.58 -29.57
C THR A 438 -20.39 -24.28 -30.20
N GLY A 439 -21.36 -23.52 -30.70
CA GLY A 439 -22.64 -24.04 -31.19
C GLY A 439 -23.60 -24.47 -30.08
N GLN A 440 -23.24 -24.28 -28.80
CA GLN A 440 -24.11 -24.59 -27.67
C GLN A 440 -25.24 -23.56 -27.55
N PRO A 441 -26.47 -23.97 -27.19
CA PRO A 441 -27.59 -23.03 -27.01
C PRO A 441 -27.51 -22.27 -25.68
N SER A 442 -26.75 -22.79 -24.70
CA SER A 442 -26.59 -22.20 -23.37
C SER A 442 -25.29 -22.66 -22.71
N LEU A 443 -24.83 -21.93 -21.70
CA LEU A 443 -23.62 -22.25 -20.92
C LEU A 443 -23.87 -22.12 -19.41
N TYR A 444 -22.97 -22.68 -18.61
CA TYR A 444 -22.89 -22.42 -17.17
C TYR A 444 -22.03 -21.20 -16.89
N TYR A 445 -22.32 -20.51 -15.79
CA TYR A 445 -21.53 -19.37 -15.35
C TYR A 445 -21.02 -19.60 -13.93
N ALA A 446 -19.74 -19.37 -13.69
CA ALA A 446 -19.16 -19.29 -12.36
C ALA A 446 -18.46 -17.95 -12.18
N GLY A 447 -18.75 -17.25 -11.08
CA GLY A 447 -18.18 -15.94 -10.81
C GLY A 447 -17.63 -15.86 -9.39
N HIS A 448 -16.57 -15.07 -9.21
CA HIS A 448 -16.07 -14.70 -7.88
C HIS A 448 -16.20 -13.20 -7.64
N SER A 449 -16.61 -12.78 -6.43
CA SER A 449 -16.63 -11.37 -6.04
C SER A 449 -17.45 -10.49 -7.00
N GLN A 450 -16.88 -9.41 -7.56
CA GLN A 450 -17.50 -8.60 -8.63
C GLN A 450 -17.96 -9.44 -9.84
N GLY A 451 -17.29 -10.55 -10.15
CA GLY A 451 -17.74 -11.49 -11.17
C GLY A 451 -19.11 -12.11 -10.89
N THR A 452 -19.61 -12.05 -9.65
CA THR A 452 -20.99 -12.41 -9.30
C THR A 452 -21.97 -11.25 -9.45
N LEU A 453 -21.51 -10.01 -9.23
CA LEU A 453 -22.32 -8.79 -9.38
C LEU A 453 -22.80 -8.63 -10.83
N ILE A 454 -21.91 -8.85 -11.79
CA ILE A 454 -22.15 -8.71 -13.24
C ILE A 454 -23.41 -9.47 -13.70
N PRO A 455 -23.54 -10.80 -13.46
CA PRO A 455 -24.75 -11.52 -13.85
C PRO A 455 -25.97 -11.15 -12.99
N PHE A 456 -25.82 -10.83 -11.69
CA PHE A 456 -26.95 -10.36 -10.89
C PHE A 456 -27.55 -9.06 -11.45
N ALA A 457 -26.69 -8.14 -11.91
CA ALA A 457 -27.08 -6.89 -12.54
C ALA A 457 -27.73 -7.12 -13.92
N GLU A 458 -27.12 -7.93 -14.79
CA GLU A 458 -27.59 -8.09 -16.16
C GLU A 458 -28.78 -9.04 -16.31
N LEU A 459 -28.69 -10.24 -15.72
CA LEU A 459 -29.71 -11.29 -15.94
C LEU A 459 -31.02 -10.98 -15.21
N SER A 460 -30.99 -10.06 -14.24
CA SER A 460 -32.20 -9.57 -13.58
C SER A 460 -33.08 -8.75 -14.53
N ARG A 461 -32.49 -8.03 -15.50
CA ARG A 461 -33.18 -7.16 -16.47
C ARG A 461 -33.18 -7.66 -17.92
N ASN A 462 -32.21 -8.49 -18.31
CA ASN A 462 -32.08 -9.03 -19.67
C ASN A 462 -32.54 -10.50 -19.73
N LYS A 463 -33.81 -10.70 -20.04
CA LYS A 463 -34.43 -12.04 -20.05
C LYS A 463 -33.95 -12.93 -21.20
N GLU A 464 -33.53 -12.33 -22.31
CA GLU A 464 -32.97 -13.09 -23.43
C GLU A 464 -31.62 -13.68 -23.07
N LEU A 465 -30.73 -12.88 -22.47
CA LEU A 465 -29.44 -13.39 -22.00
C LEU A 465 -29.61 -14.39 -20.85
N ALA A 466 -30.56 -14.16 -19.94
CA ALA A 466 -30.86 -15.10 -18.85
C ALA A 466 -31.20 -16.51 -19.34
N GLN A 467 -31.90 -16.63 -20.48
CA GLN A 467 -32.23 -17.94 -21.09
C GLN A 467 -31.01 -18.67 -21.65
N LYS A 468 -29.93 -17.95 -21.94
CA LYS A 468 -28.66 -18.49 -22.44
C LYS A 468 -27.75 -19.00 -21.32
N ILE A 469 -28.13 -18.82 -20.04
CA ILE A 469 -27.36 -19.27 -18.88
C ILE A 469 -28.13 -20.39 -18.15
N LYS A 470 -27.56 -21.60 -18.11
CA LYS A 470 -28.20 -22.77 -17.45
C LYS A 470 -28.26 -22.61 -15.93
N ALA A 471 -27.15 -22.20 -15.31
CA ALA A 471 -27.06 -21.92 -13.89
C ALA A 471 -25.87 -21.00 -13.57
N VAL A 472 -25.95 -20.29 -12.45
CA VAL A 472 -24.90 -19.42 -11.89
C VAL A 472 -24.34 -20.02 -10.60
N PHE A 473 -23.02 -20.12 -10.50
CA PHE A 473 -22.29 -20.51 -9.29
C PHE A 473 -21.53 -19.29 -8.78
N ALA A 474 -22.05 -18.67 -7.71
CA ALA A 474 -21.53 -17.42 -7.18
C ALA A 474 -20.66 -17.67 -5.94
N MET A 475 -19.36 -17.41 -6.04
CA MET A 475 -18.37 -17.59 -4.98
C MET A 475 -18.01 -16.24 -4.35
N GLY A 476 -18.21 -16.08 -3.04
CA GLY A 476 -18.10 -14.78 -2.38
C GLY A 476 -19.03 -13.74 -3.04
N PRO A 477 -20.36 -13.97 -3.06
CA PRO A 477 -21.29 -13.17 -3.85
C PRO A 477 -21.40 -11.72 -3.37
N VAL A 478 -21.28 -10.76 -4.28
CA VAL A 478 -21.39 -9.32 -4.03
C VAL A 478 -22.60 -8.75 -4.76
N ALA A 479 -23.51 -8.14 -4.01
CA ALA A 479 -24.66 -7.37 -4.52
C ALA A 479 -24.99 -6.20 -3.58
N TYR A 480 -24.85 -6.44 -2.27
CA TYR A 480 -24.92 -5.44 -1.21
C TYR A 480 -23.58 -5.40 -0.48
N LEU A 481 -23.22 -4.24 0.06
CA LEU A 481 -22.00 -4.02 0.86
C LEU A 481 -22.32 -3.22 2.13
N ASN A 482 -23.46 -3.50 2.76
CA ASN A 482 -23.98 -2.70 3.88
C ASN A 482 -23.22 -2.98 5.18
N HIS A 483 -22.62 -4.16 5.30
CA HIS A 483 -21.97 -4.69 6.50
C HIS A 483 -20.51 -5.06 6.26
N MET A 484 -19.93 -4.67 5.13
CA MET A 484 -18.52 -4.89 4.78
C MET A 484 -17.59 -4.48 5.93
N GLU A 485 -16.82 -5.44 6.44
CA GLU A 485 -15.85 -5.20 7.52
C GLU A 485 -14.46 -4.81 7.02
N SER A 486 -14.19 -5.05 5.73
CA SER A 486 -12.93 -4.78 5.05
C SER A 486 -12.40 -3.36 5.32
N PRO A 487 -11.07 -3.17 5.47
CA PRO A 487 -10.45 -1.85 5.57
C PRO A 487 -10.83 -0.88 4.45
N LEU A 488 -11.32 -1.39 3.31
CA LEU A 488 -11.83 -0.56 2.22
C LEU A 488 -12.98 0.37 2.63
N LYS A 489 -13.76 0.04 3.67
CA LYS A 489 -14.84 0.91 4.17
C LYS A 489 -14.33 2.29 4.61
N TYR A 490 -13.13 2.35 5.18
CA TYR A 490 -12.52 3.61 5.62
C TYR A 490 -12.04 4.47 4.44
N ILE A 491 -11.76 3.84 3.30
CA ILE A 491 -11.32 4.53 2.09
C ILE A 491 -12.52 4.95 1.23
N ALA A 492 -13.62 4.21 1.29
CA ALA A 492 -14.93 4.61 0.77
C ALA A 492 -15.44 5.91 1.42
N ASP A 493 -15.26 6.07 2.75
CA ASP A 493 -15.73 7.24 3.52
C ASP A 493 -14.85 8.51 3.39
N LEU A 494 -13.76 8.49 2.61
CA LEU A 494 -12.95 9.69 2.37
C LEU A 494 -13.73 10.74 1.55
N THR A 495 -14.03 11.86 2.21
CA THR A 495 -14.96 12.97 1.91
C THR A 495 -14.76 13.75 0.59
N PRO A 496 -15.74 14.61 0.19
CA PRO A 496 -15.69 15.48 -1.00
C PRO A 496 -14.52 16.47 -1.03
N GLU A 497 -13.86 16.77 0.10
CA GLU A 497 -12.71 17.69 0.12
C GLU A 497 -11.48 17.13 -0.64
N VAL A 498 -11.50 15.83 -0.97
CA VAL A 498 -10.45 15.13 -1.73
C VAL A 498 -10.83 14.93 -3.21
N GLU A 499 -12.07 15.25 -3.63
CA GLU A 499 -12.53 15.14 -5.03
C GLU A 499 -11.77 16.08 -5.97
N PHE A 500 -11.37 17.25 -5.48
CA PHE A 500 -10.55 18.21 -6.23
C PHE A 500 -9.23 17.59 -6.73
N LEU A 501 -8.63 16.65 -5.98
CA LEU A 501 -7.43 15.96 -6.45
C LEU A 501 -7.73 15.09 -7.68
N PHE A 502 -8.92 14.50 -7.79
CA PHE A 502 -9.30 13.67 -8.94
C PHE A 502 -9.74 14.49 -10.16
N GLU A 503 -10.33 15.68 -9.98
CA GLU A 503 -10.55 16.63 -11.07
C GLU A 503 -9.23 17.20 -11.64
N VAL A 504 -8.18 17.28 -10.81
CA VAL A 504 -6.85 17.77 -11.22
C VAL A 504 -5.97 16.67 -11.83
N PHE A 505 -6.12 15.41 -11.39
CA PHE A 505 -5.25 14.30 -11.82
C PHE A 505 -5.89 13.27 -12.77
N GLY A 506 -7.22 13.29 -12.95
CA GLY A 506 -7.95 12.29 -13.73
C GLY A 506 -8.05 10.94 -13.02
N VAL A 507 -9.11 10.18 -13.29
CA VAL A 507 -9.27 8.79 -12.82
C VAL A 507 -8.75 7.89 -13.95
N ARG A 508 -7.50 7.41 -13.84
CA ARG A 508 -6.88 6.47 -14.79
C ARG A 508 -6.45 5.19 -14.05
N ASP A 509 -5.47 4.45 -14.56
CA ASP A 509 -5.00 3.16 -14.03
C ASP A 509 -4.96 3.11 -12.49
N PHE A 510 -5.95 2.41 -11.91
CA PHE A 510 -6.00 2.08 -10.50
C PHE A 510 -5.32 0.72 -10.27
N LEU A 511 -4.04 0.62 -10.63
CA LEU A 511 -3.23 -0.57 -10.41
C LEU A 511 -1.87 -0.17 -9.83
N PRO A 512 -1.40 -0.79 -8.74
CA PRO A 512 0.04 -0.81 -8.47
C PRO A 512 0.75 -1.51 -9.63
N SER A 513 1.95 -1.05 -9.98
CA SER A 513 2.81 -1.73 -10.96
C SER A 513 3.00 -3.21 -10.61
N ASP A 514 3.06 -4.08 -11.62
CA ASP A 514 3.35 -5.52 -11.51
C ASP A 514 4.50 -5.82 -10.52
N ASP A 515 5.54 -4.97 -10.48
CA ASP A 515 6.70 -5.09 -9.59
C ASP A 515 6.35 -5.11 -8.08
N ILE A 516 5.33 -4.36 -7.66
CA ILE A 516 4.89 -4.28 -6.26
C ILE A 516 4.10 -5.54 -5.90
N ILE A 517 3.24 -5.99 -6.80
CA ILE A 517 2.44 -7.21 -6.64
C ILE A 517 3.36 -8.44 -6.65
N HIS A 518 4.34 -8.51 -7.56
CA HIS A 518 5.40 -9.53 -7.57
C HIS A 518 6.21 -9.54 -6.28
N TRP A 519 6.59 -8.38 -5.76
CA TRP A 519 7.33 -8.31 -4.51
C TRP A 519 6.49 -8.81 -3.31
N LEU A 520 5.20 -8.50 -3.26
CA LEU A 520 4.31 -8.97 -2.19
C LEU A 520 4.00 -10.47 -2.31
N ALA A 521 3.69 -10.95 -3.50
CA ALA A 521 3.43 -12.37 -3.77
C ALA A 521 4.67 -13.24 -3.45
N THR A 522 5.86 -12.78 -3.85
CA THR A 522 7.10 -13.55 -3.71
C THR A 522 7.70 -13.52 -2.31
N TYR A 523 7.51 -12.42 -1.55
CA TYR A 523 8.18 -12.24 -0.25
C TYR A 523 7.23 -12.16 0.97
N VAL A 524 5.94 -11.93 0.79
CA VAL A 524 4.95 -11.82 1.90
C VAL A 524 4.00 -13.02 1.96
N CYS A 525 3.61 -13.57 0.81
CA CYS A 525 2.53 -14.55 0.68
C CYS A 525 2.94 -16.03 0.70
N LYS A 526 4.24 -16.33 0.67
CA LYS A 526 4.78 -17.70 0.56
C LYS A 526 4.86 -18.52 1.87
N PRO A 527 4.87 -17.95 3.10
CA PRO A 527 4.82 -18.75 4.32
C PRO A 527 3.41 -19.33 4.58
N THR A 528 3.32 -20.62 4.90
CA THR A 528 2.05 -21.33 5.21
C THR A 528 1.28 -20.76 6.40
N ASP A 529 1.94 -20.01 7.28
CA ASP A 529 1.37 -19.45 8.53
C ASP A 529 0.91 -17.99 8.41
N LEU A 530 1.04 -17.36 7.23
CA LEU A 530 0.63 -15.96 6.96
C LEU A 530 -0.52 -15.85 5.94
N LYS A 531 -1.24 -16.95 5.66
CA LYS A 531 -2.33 -16.98 4.67
C LYS A 531 -3.38 -15.89 4.90
N GLU A 532 -3.82 -15.71 6.15
CA GLU A 532 -4.80 -14.67 6.52
C GLU A 532 -4.25 -13.24 6.35
N LEU A 533 -2.93 -13.03 6.51
CA LEU A 533 -2.31 -11.71 6.35
C LEU A 533 -2.10 -11.38 4.86
N CYS A 534 -1.69 -12.37 4.07
CA CYS A 534 -1.48 -12.24 2.63
C CYS A 534 -2.80 -11.97 1.88
N SER A 535 -3.86 -12.73 2.18
CA SER A 535 -5.15 -12.54 1.51
C SER A 535 -5.72 -11.14 1.74
N ASN A 536 -5.57 -10.61 2.95
CA ASN A 536 -6.02 -9.28 3.33
C ASN A 536 -5.09 -8.15 2.83
N LEU A 537 -3.78 -8.37 2.75
CA LEU A 537 -2.83 -7.40 2.18
C LEU A 537 -2.96 -7.28 0.67
N ILE A 538 -3.16 -8.38 -0.06
CA ILE A 538 -3.43 -8.35 -1.51
C ILE A 538 -4.69 -7.53 -1.77
N PHE A 539 -5.72 -7.65 -0.94
CA PHE A 539 -6.95 -6.89 -1.08
C PHE A 539 -6.80 -5.38 -0.81
N ILE A 540 -5.93 -4.99 0.13
CA ILE A 540 -5.61 -3.58 0.41
C ILE A 540 -4.72 -2.98 -0.69
N ILE A 541 -3.85 -3.80 -1.29
CA ILE A 541 -2.79 -3.33 -2.18
C ILE A 541 -3.18 -3.39 -3.65
N CYS A 542 -3.96 -4.39 -4.11
CA CYS A 542 -4.45 -4.44 -5.50
C CYS A 542 -5.35 -3.27 -5.87
N GLY A 543 -5.65 -2.39 -4.92
CA GLY A 543 -6.42 -1.21 -5.15
C GLY A 543 -7.91 -1.51 -5.26
N PHE A 544 -8.72 -0.48 -5.39
CA PHE A 544 -10.16 -0.56 -5.56
C PHE A 544 -10.59 0.69 -6.33
N ASP A 545 -11.56 0.57 -7.24
CA ASP A 545 -12.18 1.76 -7.81
C ASP A 545 -13.00 2.47 -6.71
N LYS A 546 -12.43 3.57 -6.19
CA LYS A 546 -12.99 4.33 -5.07
C LYS A 546 -14.40 4.85 -5.37
N PRO A 547 -14.68 5.52 -6.51
CA PRO A 547 -16.05 5.91 -6.87
C PRO A 547 -17.03 4.74 -6.82
N GLN A 548 -16.69 3.62 -7.45
CA GLN A 548 -17.51 2.42 -7.54
C GLN A 548 -17.82 1.84 -6.15
N LEU A 549 -16.79 1.56 -5.35
CA LEU A 549 -16.97 0.95 -4.04
C LEU A 549 -17.67 1.89 -3.04
N ASN A 550 -17.34 3.19 -3.08
CA ASN A 550 -17.97 4.20 -2.24
C ASN A 550 -19.47 4.21 -2.45
N MET A 551 -19.96 4.12 -3.68
CA MET A 551 -21.40 4.17 -3.93
C MET A 551 -22.17 2.99 -3.37
N MET A 552 -21.70 1.76 -3.57
CA MET A 552 -22.39 0.57 -3.03
C MET A 552 -22.43 0.61 -1.49
N TYR A 553 -21.32 1.00 -0.86
CA TYR A 553 -21.22 1.09 0.60
C TYR A 553 -22.00 2.29 1.18
N LYS A 554 -21.85 3.49 0.61
CA LYS A 554 -22.48 4.74 1.06
C LYS A 554 -23.99 4.72 0.87
N TYR A 555 -24.46 4.30 -0.30
CA TYR A 555 -25.90 4.30 -0.60
C TYR A 555 -26.61 3.05 -0.09
N LYS A 556 -25.86 1.99 0.25
CA LYS A 556 -26.39 0.73 0.78
C LYS A 556 -27.45 0.11 -0.13
N LYS A 557 -27.25 0.26 -1.43
CA LYS A 557 -28.20 -0.11 -2.49
C LYS A 557 -27.50 -0.92 -3.57
N PHE A 558 -28.20 -1.94 -4.04
CA PHE A 558 -27.85 -2.62 -5.27
C PHE A 558 -28.41 -1.81 -6.44
N GLN A 559 -27.59 -0.95 -7.04
CA GLN A 559 -28.03 0.04 -8.02
C GLN A 559 -26.96 0.32 -9.09
N MET A 560 -27.41 0.95 -10.17
CA MET A 560 -26.55 1.51 -11.21
C MET A 560 -25.64 2.63 -10.66
N PHE A 561 -24.61 2.97 -11.40
CA PHE A 561 -23.59 3.95 -11.06
C PHE A 561 -24.19 5.35 -10.86
N ASP A 562 -23.82 6.07 -9.79
CA ASP A 562 -24.20 7.47 -9.59
C ASP A 562 -23.15 8.39 -10.19
N TYR A 563 -23.51 9.11 -11.25
CA TYR A 563 -22.61 10.04 -11.93
C TYR A 563 -22.37 11.36 -11.15
N GLY A 564 -22.88 11.46 -9.93
CA GLY A 564 -22.58 12.52 -8.97
C GLY A 564 -23.44 13.77 -9.11
N SER A 565 -24.34 13.83 -10.11
CA SER A 565 -25.35 14.89 -10.20
C SER A 565 -26.65 14.42 -10.87
N PRO A 566 -27.81 14.99 -10.51
CA PRO A 566 -29.09 14.74 -11.17
C PRO A 566 -29.05 14.90 -12.70
N GLU A 567 -28.31 15.89 -13.20
CA GLU A 567 -28.18 16.17 -14.62
C GLU A 567 -27.40 15.08 -15.34
N LYS A 568 -26.27 14.64 -14.77
CA LYS A 568 -25.48 13.54 -15.33
C LYS A 568 -26.27 12.23 -15.28
N ASN A 569 -26.91 11.92 -14.16
CA ASN A 569 -27.78 10.75 -14.06
C ASN A 569 -28.91 10.80 -15.10
N LYS A 570 -29.51 11.97 -15.34
CA LYS A 570 -30.53 12.13 -16.37
C LYS A 570 -30.00 11.97 -17.80
N GLN A 571 -28.75 12.36 -18.06
CA GLN A 571 -28.10 12.11 -19.34
C GLN A 571 -27.84 10.62 -19.57
N HIS A 572 -27.45 9.88 -18.53
CA HIS A 572 -27.13 8.45 -18.63
C HIS A 572 -28.37 7.53 -18.57
N TYR A 573 -29.34 7.83 -17.70
CA TYR A 573 -30.49 6.97 -17.39
C TYR A 573 -31.84 7.53 -17.84
N GLY A 574 -31.90 8.79 -18.27
CA GLY A 574 -33.15 9.51 -18.55
C GLY A 574 -33.90 9.99 -17.30
N ILE A 575 -33.43 9.62 -16.10
CA ILE A 575 -33.99 10.00 -14.80
C ILE A 575 -32.89 10.55 -13.88
N ASP A 576 -33.26 11.34 -12.88
CA ASP A 576 -32.33 12.09 -12.01
C ASP A 576 -31.62 11.25 -10.94
N THR A 577 -32.01 9.98 -10.77
CA THR A 577 -31.48 9.07 -9.77
C THR A 577 -31.04 7.75 -10.40
N PRO A 578 -29.96 7.10 -9.92
CA PRO A 578 -29.53 5.81 -10.46
C PRO A 578 -30.60 4.74 -10.25
N PRO A 579 -31.02 4.02 -11.30
CA PRO A 579 -31.96 2.91 -11.16
C PRO A 579 -31.41 1.81 -10.24
N GLN A 580 -32.26 1.21 -9.42
CA GLN A 580 -31.89 0.05 -8.60
C GLN A 580 -32.01 -1.25 -9.40
N TYR A 581 -31.06 -2.16 -9.20
CA TYR A 581 -31.17 -3.52 -9.70
C TYR A 581 -32.13 -4.34 -8.83
N ASN A 582 -32.95 -5.17 -9.48
CA ASN A 582 -33.94 -6.00 -8.79
C ASN A 582 -33.45 -7.44 -8.67
N ALA A 583 -32.82 -7.79 -7.55
CA ALA A 583 -32.35 -9.15 -7.28
C ALA A 583 -33.49 -10.19 -7.33
N SER A 584 -34.73 -9.82 -6.97
CA SER A 584 -35.88 -10.71 -7.06
C SER A 584 -36.36 -10.99 -8.47
N ALA A 585 -35.89 -10.23 -9.47
CA ALA A 585 -36.10 -10.53 -10.87
C ALA A 585 -35.05 -11.51 -11.44
N PHE A 586 -34.04 -11.90 -10.66
CA PHE A 586 -33.01 -12.83 -11.13
C PHE A 586 -33.59 -14.26 -11.23
N ASP A 587 -33.95 -14.68 -12.44
CA ASP A 587 -34.72 -15.91 -12.68
C ASP A 587 -33.87 -17.10 -13.18
N VAL A 588 -32.55 -17.03 -13.01
CA VAL A 588 -31.62 -18.11 -13.36
C VAL A 588 -31.32 -18.95 -12.11
N PRO A 589 -31.26 -20.30 -12.19
CA PRO A 589 -30.84 -21.13 -11.08
C PRO A 589 -29.48 -20.69 -10.53
N VAL A 590 -29.37 -20.46 -9.21
CA VAL A 590 -28.13 -19.95 -8.60
C VAL A 590 -27.75 -20.67 -7.32
N ALA A 591 -26.48 -21.06 -7.20
CA ALA A 591 -25.89 -21.57 -5.97
C ALA A 591 -24.91 -20.54 -5.42
N LEU A 592 -25.01 -20.27 -4.12
CA LEU A 592 -24.13 -19.34 -3.40
C LEU A 592 -23.10 -20.13 -2.59
N TYR A 593 -21.83 -19.76 -2.71
CA TYR A 593 -20.73 -20.25 -1.88
C TYR A 593 -20.18 -19.05 -1.11
N TRP A 594 -20.22 -19.10 0.22
CA TRP A 594 -19.95 -17.93 1.06
C TRP A 594 -19.22 -18.29 2.37
N GLY A 595 -18.32 -17.41 2.78
CA GLY A 595 -17.40 -17.61 3.90
C GLY A 595 -17.91 -16.96 5.18
N GLY A 596 -17.66 -17.58 6.33
CA GLY A 596 -18.03 -17.01 7.62
C GLY A 596 -17.16 -15.85 8.07
N ASN A 597 -15.93 -15.77 7.58
CA ASN A 597 -14.98 -14.72 7.90
C ASN A 597 -14.77 -13.75 6.73
N ASP A 598 -15.54 -13.83 5.65
CA ASP A 598 -15.39 -12.99 4.45
C ASP A 598 -15.69 -11.51 4.78
N TRP A 599 -14.66 -10.66 4.74
CA TRP A 599 -14.78 -9.24 5.06
C TRP A 599 -15.41 -8.39 3.97
N LEU A 600 -15.53 -8.91 2.73
CA LEU A 600 -16.11 -8.18 1.60
C LEU A 600 -17.54 -8.64 1.35
N ALA A 601 -17.71 -9.92 1.02
CA ALA A 601 -19.03 -10.54 0.88
C ALA A 601 -19.51 -10.98 2.26
N ASP A 602 -19.72 -10.00 3.14
CA ASP A 602 -20.08 -10.22 4.54
C ASP A 602 -21.31 -11.15 4.66
N PRO A 603 -21.31 -12.11 5.60
CA PRO A 603 -22.43 -12.99 5.87
C PRO A 603 -23.82 -12.34 5.88
N GLN A 604 -23.96 -11.12 6.41
CA GLN A 604 -25.23 -10.42 6.51
C GLN A 604 -25.69 -9.89 5.15
N ASP A 605 -24.77 -9.41 4.32
CA ASP A 605 -25.06 -8.95 2.96
C ASP A 605 -25.40 -10.13 2.05
N VAL A 606 -24.68 -11.24 2.16
CA VAL A 606 -24.99 -12.48 1.45
C VAL A 606 -26.37 -13.02 1.85
N GLN A 607 -26.68 -13.03 3.15
CA GLN A 607 -28.00 -13.43 3.64
C GLN A 607 -29.13 -12.51 3.13
N THR A 608 -28.84 -11.22 2.95
CA THR A 608 -29.81 -10.26 2.39
C THR A 608 -30.10 -10.61 0.94
N LEU A 609 -29.07 -10.81 0.12
CA LEU A 609 -29.21 -11.25 -1.26
C LEU A 609 -29.95 -12.61 -1.34
N MET A 610 -29.59 -13.55 -0.47
CA MET A 610 -30.15 -14.90 -0.43
C MET A 610 -31.67 -14.93 -0.27
N LYS A 611 -32.23 -13.98 0.47
CA LYS A 611 -33.69 -13.84 0.69
C LYS A 611 -34.44 -13.36 -0.54
N LEU A 612 -33.74 -12.71 -1.47
CA LEU A 612 -34.35 -12.09 -2.65
C LEU A 612 -34.36 -13.01 -3.88
N LEU A 613 -33.44 -13.97 -3.95
CA LEU A 613 -33.24 -14.83 -5.13
C LEU A 613 -34.33 -15.91 -5.26
N PRO A 614 -35.17 -15.89 -6.31
CA PRO A 614 -36.32 -16.79 -6.42
C PRO A 614 -35.95 -18.25 -6.77
N LYS A 615 -34.90 -18.47 -7.58
CA LYS A 615 -34.43 -19.81 -7.99
C LYS A 615 -33.11 -20.20 -7.30
N LYS A 616 -33.02 -19.94 -5.99
CA LYS A 616 -31.85 -20.30 -5.19
C LYS A 616 -31.76 -21.82 -5.02
N MET A 617 -30.64 -22.39 -5.42
CA MET A 617 -30.23 -23.75 -5.11
C MET A 617 -29.68 -23.86 -3.66
N PRO A 618 -29.51 -25.06 -3.10
CA PRO A 618 -28.85 -25.22 -1.80
C PRO A 618 -27.46 -24.56 -1.82
N ASP A 619 -27.27 -23.58 -0.94
CA ASP A 619 -26.02 -22.84 -0.78
C ASP A 619 -25.00 -23.63 0.05
N LYS A 620 -23.75 -23.16 0.02
CA LYS A 620 -22.64 -23.77 0.76
C LYS A 620 -21.94 -22.72 1.60
N TYR A 621 -22.07 -22.88 2.91
CA TYR A 621 -21.44 -22.02 3.92
C TYR A 621 -20.14 -22.64 4.42
N LEU A 622 -19.06 -21.86 4.43
CA LEU A 622 -17.73 -22.28 4.84
C LEU A 622 -17.26 -21.37 5.99
N ALA A 623 -17.48 -21.79 7.23
CA ALA A 623 -17.37 -20.92 8.40
C ALA A 623 -16.00 -20.23 8.56
N ALA A 624 -14.90 -20.94 8.26
CA ALA A 624 -13.55 -20.42 8.42
C ALA A 624 -13.05 -19.59 7.23
N TRP A 625 -13.76 -19.62 6.09
CA TRP A 625 -13.26 -19.08 4.83
C TRP A 625 -13.39 -17.57 4.73
N GLN A 626 -12.38 -17.00 4.08
CA GLN A 626 -12.17 -15.60 3.70
C GLN A 626 -12.47 -15.39 2.21
N HIS A 627 -12.43 -14.13 1.76
CA HIS A 627 -12.82 -13.75 0.40
C HIS A 627 -12.01 -14.40 -0.72
N LEU A 628 -10.70 -14.62 -0.51
CA LEU A 628 -9.81 -15.17 -1.54
C LEU A 628 -9.65 -16.70 -1.47
N ASP A 629 -10.19 -17.36 -0.44
CA ASP A 629 -10.13 -18.82 -0.34
C ASP A 629 -10.89 -19.49 -1.50
N PHE A 630 -11.91 -18.81 -2.06
CA PHE A 630 -12.64 -19.27 -3.24
C PHE A 630 -11.81 -19.41 -4.52
N ILE A 631 -10.65 -18.74 -4.59
CA ILE A 631 -9.75 -18.79 -5.75
C ILE A 631 -8.43 -19.47 -5.41
N TRP A 632 -7.89 -19.25 -4.21
CA TRP A 632 -6.54 -19.69 -3.83
C TRP A 632 -6.48 -20.56 -2.57
N GLY A 633 -7.64 -20.93 -2.00
CA GLY A 633 -7.69 -21.87 -0.89
C GLY A 633 -7.16 -23.24 -1.31
N LEU A 634 -6.23 -23.81 -0.55
CA LEU A 634 -5.68 -25.15 -0.85
C LEU A 634 -6.74 -26.25 -0.73
N ASP A 635 -7.77 -26.01 0.06
CA ASP A 635 -8.94 -26.87 0.23
C ASP A 635 -10.10 -26.48 -0.71
N ALA A 636 -9.90 -25.55 -1.65
CA ALA A 636 -10.97 -25.08 -2.52
C ALA A 636 -11.47 -26.11 -3.52
N ALA A 637 -10.56 -26.94 -4.03
CA ALA A 637 -10.90 -28.06 -4.90
C ALA A 637 -11.91 -29.03 -4.26
N PRO A 638 -11.60 -29.68 -3.11
CA PRO A 638 -12.51 -30.64 -2.50
C PRO A 638 -13.77 -29.99 -1.88
N LEU A 639 -13.72 -28.72 -1.47
CA LEU A 639 -14.83 -28.08 -0.76
C LEU A 639 -15.75 -27.27 -1.66
N VAL A 640 -15.30 -26.70 -2.77
CA VAL A 640 -16.14 -25.85 -3.64
C VAL A 640 -16.18 -26.38 -5.06
N TYR A 641 -15.02 -26.60 -5.68
CA TYR A 641 -14.97 -26.93 -7.11
C TYR A 641 -15.62 -28.28 -7.42
N ASP A 642 -15.34 -29.31 -6.62
CA ASP A 642 -15.97 -30.62 -6.76
C ASP A 642 -17.49 -30.58 -6.57
N ASP A 643 -17.99 -29.68 -5.71
CA ASP A 643 -19.44 -29.50 -5.48
C ASP A 643 -20.10 -28.84 -6.70
N ILE A 644 -19.48 -27.80 -7.27
CA ILE A 644 -19.93 -27.14 -8.49
C ILE A 644 -19.99 -28.16 -9.65
N ILE A 645 -18.90 -28.89 -9.86
CA ILE A 645 -18.80 -29.88 -10.93
C ILE A 645 -19.88 -30.96 -10.76
N LYS A 646 -20.04 -31.49 -9.54
CA LYS A 646 -21.06 -32.50 -9.25
C LYS A 646 -22.47 -31.98 -9.55
N ARG A 647 -22.78 -30.72 -9.21
CA ARG A 647 -24.08 -30.11 -9.51
C ARG A 647 -24.30 -29.98 -11.00
N ILE A 648 -23.30 -29.51 -11.75
CA ILE A 648 -23.41 -29.39 -13.21
C ILE A 648 -23.64 -30.76 -13.84
N LEU A 649 -22.82 -31.76 -13.51
CA LEU A 649 -22.98 -33.12 -14.04
C LEU A 649 -24.34 -33.73 -13.69
N THR A 650 -24.89 -33.41 -12.51
CA THR A 650 -26.24 -33.83 -12.13
C THR A 650 -27.30 -33.18 -13.02
N MET A 651 -27.15 -31.88 -13.35
CA MET A 651 -28.06 -31.18 -14.25
C MET A 651 -27.98 -31.73 -15.67
N GLU A 652 -26.78 -31.97 -16.20
CA GLU A 652 -26.61 -32.54 -17.56
C GLU A 652 -27.19 -33.95 -17.65
N ASN A 653 -26.93 -34.82 -16.66
CA ASN A 653 -27.52 -36.17 -16.63
C ASN A 653 -29.06 -36.17 -16.53
N GLN A 654 -29.65 -35.17 -15.86
CA GLN A 654 -31.11 -35.04 -15.80
C GLN A 654 -31.71 -34.62 -17.15
N LEU A 655 -30.99 -33.83 -17.93
CA LEU A 655 -31.41 -33.40 -19.27
C LEU A 655 -31.37 -34.56 -20.27
N ASP A 656 -30.32 -35.39 -20.23
CA ASP A 656 -30.17 -36.58 -21.10
C ASP A 656 -31.30 -37.61 -20.87
N VAL A 657 -31.76 -37.78 -19.63
CA VAL A 657 -32.87 -38.69 -19.31
C VAL A 657 -34.22 -38.16 -19.80
N THR A 658 -34.41 -36.83 -19.85
CA THR A 658 -35.66 -36.24 -20.36
C THR A 658 -35.78 -36.24 -21.88
N ASP A 659 -34.66 -36.12 -22.61
CA ASP A 659 -34.65 -36.20 -24.09
C ASP A 659 -34.57 -37.65 -24.60
N GLY A 660 -33.99 -38.58 -23.83
CA GLY A 660 -33.93 -40.01 -24.15
C GLY A 660 -35.26 -40.79 -24.02
N GLY A 661 -36.34 -40.13 -23.59
CA GLY A 661 -37.69 -40.70 -23.45
C GLY A 661 -38.64 -40.48 -24.64
N ARG A 662 -38.16 -39.86 -25.72
CA ARG A 662 -38.90 -39.73 -26.99
C ARG A 662 -38.18 -40.50 -28.10
N VAL A 663 -38.37 -41.82 -28.12
CA VAL A 663 -38.24 -42.65 -29.32
C VAL A 663 -39.57 -43.31 -29.60
#